data_AF-A0A651HI33-F1
#
_entry.id   AF-A0A651HI33-F1
#
_cell.length_a   1.000
_cell.length_b   1.000
_cell.length_c   1.000
_cell.angle_alpha   90.00
_cell.angle_beta   90.00
_cell.angle_gamma   90.00
#
_symmetry.space_group_name_H-M   'P 1'
#
loop_
_entity.id
_entity.type
_entity.pdbx_description
1 polymer ?
#
loop_
_entity_poly.entity_id
_entity_poly.type
_entity_poly.pdbx_seq_one_letter_code
_entity_poly.pdbx_strand_id
1 'polypeptide(L)'
;MKRRQCLLAGLACAILLHGCGDGDPLLFPEPISLSPTGTTALQGQVGEALLPAPEVVLRDARGNPVPGVEVVFSPSPGSGRITGTPVRTDSRGVARAQGWTLGEEMGMQRMEVQAPGVPTLLLEVDARPGPPHRLEAVDDPQERVGRVGEEVDAPPAVRLTDRFGNPLSSRAVNFTVADGGSIQPASGVTDAEGVARVERWILGPSSGLQTLHATLGELEPAVFSAEARPGPPAELVEGRDTIPSGVVGRALEEIPSARVLDGFGNPVPGVEVRFEALPLYGTVSPSRVHSDSLGMATPQEWMLGTGAGPQFLQAQVDPLPLLRLEALALAGDAALMEPGSLLEQEAFVDSLVIHRPTVRIRDEFGNPVEGAEVSFQVLEGGGTISGTPTTSRADGLAWASSWHLGPLPALNRVEARAEGIEETVVFQATGLEVPRFDLIVEEVHLNQGSQHTTGGILPVAGRPGVLRVVVRATTETQASPSVRIRLRQGGTILREEWVSRSGSGVPVEPDLTVGTQTWNLSLQPQEIQPGLEVQVEVDPEALLEVERRETNRFPRNGGFASLEVVRDPDFRVRFIPVHQSTTGLTGRVSDQNASAFLDAGWRLLPLGGLAWEVRSPFTTDAPPLDPTNANGAWSQILSEIQALRVAEGATDEYYYGVVQWPFTGGGIAGFAYILPGPSHPARSALGFDELVGASIIMAHELGHNLGRRHAPCGGAVGVDPFFPYLGGQIGVAGWDVATSRFVPVDQARDVMGYCSPVWISDYTFGAIRSWRRDDPLAASPAAVAGRREEGILVWGRIDSRGPILEPAFQVTGRVTEPEGHGPHRITLLDGAGSVLYQGRFPGTPVAHAEDPEERHFAFLLPLDAPARAAGLTTLHLETPYGTVEHHLPLMAAPAEAPEPGPQLVIPAPGQAEFTWDENRFPMALIRDRATGQILGLARGGEIRFDLAPGTGRRDLQILLSDGVRSLEVDPP
;
A
#
# COMPACT_ATOMS: atom_id res chain seq x y z
N MET A 1 64.39 -0.63 5.35
CA MET A 1 65.33 0.45 4.95
C MET A 1 65.03 0.78 3.48
N LYS A 2 64.92 2.03 2.97
CA LYS A 2 65.99 3.01 2.65
C LYS A 2 67.09 2.32 1.80
N ARG A 3 67.42 2.65 0.54
CA ARG A 3 67.47 3.91 -0.28
C ARG A 3 67.19 3.60 -1.80
N ARG A 4 66.69 4.50 -2.69
CA ARG A 4 67.32 5.66 -3.43
C ARG A 4 68.59 5.28 -4.26
N GLN A 5 68.90 5.79 -5.47
CA GLN A 5 68.29 6.71 -6.47
C GLN A 5 69.12 6.74 -7.81
N CYS A 6 68.74 7.61 -8.78
CA CYS A 6 69.55 8.16 -9.94
C CYS A 6 69.55 7.40 -11.30
N LEU A 7 69.96 7.97 -12.46
CA LEU A 7 69.60 9.23 -13.20
C LEU A 7 70.54 9.48 -14.43
N LEU A 8 70.01 10.02 -15.56
CA LEU A 8 70.74 10.69 -16.70
C LEU A 8 71.68 9.78 -17.58
N ALA A 9 72.16 10.12 -18.79
CA ALA A 9 71.72 10.96 -19.96
C ALA A 9 72.72 10.77 -21.16
N GLY A 10 72.47 11.26 -22.40
CA GLY A 10 73.49 11.37 -23.48
C GLY A 10 72.99 11.43 -24.96
N LEU A 11 73.78 12.00 -25.91
CA LEU A 11 73.38 12.25 -27.33
C LEU A 11 74.55 12.48 -28.35
N ALA A 12 74.46 11.91 -29.58
CA ALA A 12 75.00 12.34 -30.92
C ALA A 12 76.51 12.21 -31.42
N CYS A 13 76.67 11.95 -32.76
CA CYS A 13 77.80 12.21 -33.74
C CYS A 13 79.14 11.35 -33.85
N ALA A 14 79.38 10.45 -34.86
CA ALA A 14 80.69 9.73 -35.17
C ALA A 14 80.85 9.03 -36.59
N ILE A 15 82.07 8.67 -37.14
CA ILE A 15 82.29 8.06 -38.53
C ILE A 15 83.71 7.43 -38.97
N LEU A 16 83.78 6.52 -39.99
CA LEU A 16 84.83 6.13 -41.06
C LEU A 16 86.12 5.17 -40.97
N LEU A 17 86.34 4.34 -42.06
CA LEU A 17 87.57 3.97 -42.90
C LEU A 17 88.62 2.76 -42.73
N HIS A 18 89.16 2.24 -43.89
CA HIS A 18 90.48 1.53 -44.26
C HIS A 18 90.70 -0.05 -44.38
N GLY A 19 91.70 -0.54 -45.20
CA GLY A 19 92.19 -1.98 -45.37
C GLY A 19 93.22 -2.36 -46.53
N CYS A 20 93.91 -3.54 -46.54
CA CYS A 20 94.87 -4.17 -47.58
C CYS A 20 95.29 -5.66 -47.20
N GLY A 21 96.06 -6.62 -47.82
CA GLY A 21 96.86 -6.95 -49.09
C GLY A 21 98.30 -7.54 -48.81
N ASP A 22 99.10 -8.45 -49.48
CA ASP A 22 99.17 -9.52 -50.56
C ASP A 22 100.60 -10.27 -50.44
N GLY A 23 101.20 -11.35 -51.05
CA GLY A 23 101.16 -12.47 -52.11
C GLY A 23 102.26 -13.58 -51.74
N ASP A 24 102.91 -14.59 -52.43
CA ASP A 24 103.11 -15.39 -53.72
C ASP A 24 103.90 -16.76 -53.32
N PRO A 25 104.77 -17.62 -54.03
CA PRO A 25 105.20 -18.01 -55.43
C PRO A 25 105.32 -19.60 -55.75
N LEU A 26 106.31 -20.13 -56.57
CA LEU A 26 106.38 -21.55 -57.16
C LEU A 26 107.81 -22.27 -57.37
N LEU A 27 107.90 -23.57 -57.84
CA LEU A 27 109.15 -24.44 -58.01
C LEU A 27 109.14 -25.63 -59.08
N PHE A 28 110.18 -26.53 -59.21
CA PHE A 28 110.51 -27.43 -60.40
C PHE A 28 111.39 -28.75 -60.16
N PRO A 29 111.35 -29.90 -60.94
CA PRO A 29 111.43 -31.31 -60.37
C PRO A 29 112.31 -32.51 -60.93
N GLU A 30 112.44 -33.65 -60.16
CA GLU A 30 113.20 -34.93 -60.42
C GLU A 30 112.89 -36.24 -59.50
N PRO A 31 111.86 -37.12 -59.75
CA PRO A 31 110.99 -38.03 -58.88
C PRO A 31 111.37 -38.91 -57.61
N ILE A 32 110.37 -39.22 -56.69
CA ILE A 32 110.36 -40.34 -55.68
C ILE A 32 109.03 -40.74 -54.90
N SER A 33 107.94 -39.95 -54.79
CA SER A 33 106.86 -40.15 -53.77
C SER A 33 105.42 -40.01 -54.28
N LEU A 34 104.44 -40.59 -53.56
CA LEU A 34 102.99 -40.57 -53.84
C LEU A 34 102.19 -40.14 -52.60
N SER A 35 101.32 -39.15 -52.72
CA SER A 35 100.45 -38.66 -51.63
C SER A 35 99.11 -38.13 -52.17
N PRO A 36 97.99 -38.16 -51.41
CA PRO A 36 96.78 -37.46 -51.82
C PRO A 36 97.02 -35.94 -51.87
N THR A 37 96.30 -35.21 -52.73
CA THR A 37 96.34 -33.73 -52.74
C THR A 37 95.43 -33.10 -51.68
N GLY A 38 94.50 -33.87 -51.14
CA GLY A 38 93.59 -33.48 -50.06
C GLY A 38 93.67 -34.40 -48.84
N THR A 39 92.65 -34.34 -47.99
CA THR A 39 92.53 -35.13 -46.76
C THR A 39 92.36 -36.62 -47.03
N THR A 40 93.04 -37.47 -46.25
CA THR A 40 92.89 -38.94 -46.30
C THR A 40 91.58 -39.46 -45.71
N ALA A 41 91.01 -38.74 -44.73
CA ALA A 41 89.71 -39.06 -44.14
C ALA A 41 88.60 -38.38 -44.94
N LEU A 42 87.98 -39.12 -45.85
CA LEU A 42 86.82 -38.66 -46.62
C LEU A 42 85.53 -39.26 -46.05
N GLN A 43 84.40 -38.59 -46.29
CA GLN A 43 83.06 -39.05 -45.94
C GLN A 43 82.14 -38.92 -47.16
N GLY A 44 81.24 -39.89 -47.32
CA GLY A 44 80.26 -39.91 -48.40
C GLY A 44 78.99 -40.63 -47.99
N GLN A 45 78.05 -40.77 -48.93
CA GLN A 45 76.78 -41.47 -48.72
C GLN A 45 76.74 -42.75 -49.55
N VAL A 46 76.11 -43.80 -49.00
CA VAL A 46 75.98 -45.11 -49.66
C VAL A 46 75.29 -45.02 -51.03
N GLY A 47 75.88 -45.67 -52.02
CA GLY A 47 75.42 -45.64 -53.42
C GLY A 47 75.67 -44.33 -54.18
N GLU A 48 76.20 -43.28 -53.56
CA GLU A 48 76.38 -41.95 -54.17
C GLU A 48 77.84 -41.68 -54.61
N ALA A 49 78.01 -40.68 -55.48
CA ALA A 49 79.32 -40.26 -55.99
C ALA A 49 80.11 -39.44 -54.95
N LEU A 50 81.31 -39.91 -54.60
CA LEU A 50 82.24 -39.22 -53.71
C LEU A 50 82.85 -38.01 -54.42
N LEU A 51 82.66 -36.82 -53.82
CA LEU A 51 83.16 -35.55 -54.32
C LEU A 51 84.01 -34.84 -53.25
N PRO A 52 85.17 -34.24 -53.61
CA PRO A 52 85.79 -34.26 -54.93
C PRO A 52 86.32 -35.66 -55.31
N ALA A 53 86.33 -35.96 -56.62
CA ALA A 53 86.86 -37.23 -57.11
C ALA A 53 88.34 -37.41 -56.72
N PRO A 54 88.77 -38.61 -56.28
CA PRO A 54 90.10 -38.86 -55.72
C PRO A 54 91.26 -38.35 -56.58
N GLU A 55 92.20 -37.66 -55.94
CA GLU A 55 93.37 -37.04 -56.57
C GLU A 55 94.62 -37.25 -55.71
N VAL A 56 95.72 -37.55 -56.39
CA VAL A 56 97.05 -37.77 -55.81
C VAL A 56 98.10 -36.95 -56.56
N VAL A 57 99.17 -36.57 -55.88
CA VAL A 57 100.33 -35.90 -56.46
C VAL A 57 101.56 -36.78 -56.31
N LEU A 58 102.34 -36.88 -57.37
CA LEU A 58 103.66 -37.48 -57.37
C LEU A 58 104.72 -36.38 -57.27
N ARG A 59 105.65 -36.54 -56.32
CA ARG A 59 106.71 -35.57 -56.05
C ARG A 59 108.09 -36.22 -56.04
N ASP A 60 109.11 -35.39 -56.20
CA ASP A 60 110.50 -35.81 -56.13
C ASP A 60 111.09 -35.88 -54.73
N ALA A 61 112.33 -36.38 -54.64
CA ALA A 61 113.13 -36.40 -53.41
C ALA A 61 113.52 -34.99 -52.91
N ARG A 62 113.15 -33.92 -53.63
CA ARG A 62 113.37 -32.50 -53.32
C ARG A 62 112.03 -31.75 -53.09
N GLY A 63 110.88 -32.44 -53.10
CA GLY A 63 109.53 -31.91 -52.91
C GLY A 63 108.78 -31.39 -54.16
N ASN A 64 109.39 -31.37 -55.34
CA ASN A 64 108.84 -30.80 -56.58
C ASN A 64 107.96 -31.80 -57.37
N PRO A 65 107.02 -31.32 -58.20
CA PRO A 65 106.01 -32.15 -58.88
C PRO A 65 106.50 -32.95 -60.10
N VAL A 66 106.05 -34.20 -60.31
CA VAL A 66 106.56 -35.08 -61.39
C VAL A 66 105.55 -35.34 -62.51
N PRO A 67 105.70 -34.76 -63.71
CA PRO A 67 104.76 -34.94 -64.83
C PRO A 67 104.93 -36.25 -65.62
N GLY A 68 103.85 -36.69 -66.26
CA GLY A 68 103.82 -37.76 -67.27
C GLY A 68 103.75 -39.21 -66.76
N VAL A 69 103.75 -39.43 -65.44
CA VAL A 69 103.76 -40.76 -64.80
C VAL A 69 102.33 -41.30 -64.69
N GLU A 70 102.15 -42.61 -64.89
CA GLU A 70 100.84 -43.27 -64.90
C GLU A 70 100.44 -43.80 -63.51
N VAL A 71 99.16 -43.66 -63.17
CA VAL A 71 98.59 -43.96 -61.84
C VAL A 71 97.29 -44.75 -61.99
N VAL A 72 97.16 -45.84 -61.23
CA VAL A 72 95.99 -46.73 -61.20
C VAL A 72 95.25 -46.58 -59.86
N PHE A 73 93.93 -46.51 -59.90
CA PHE A 73 93.01 -46.52 -58.75
C PHE A 73 92.14 -47.79 -58.75
N SER A 74 92.00 -48.48 -57.62
CA SER A 74 91.35 -49.80 -57.50
C SER A 74 90.55 -49.95 -56.19
N PRO A 75 89.20 -49.83 -56.20
CA PRO A 75 88.38 -50.01 -55.00
C PRO A 75 88.32 -51.48 -54.56
N SER A 76 88.16 -51.69 -53.25
CA SER A 76 87.96 -53.02 -52.67
C SER A 76 86.56 -53.58 -53.01
N PRO A 77 86.35 -54.91 -52.98
CA PRO A 77 85.01 -55.49 -53.06
C PRO A 77 84.05 -54.85 -52.05
N GLY A 78 82.79 -54.60 -52.45
CA GLY A 78 81.81 -53.86 -51.64
C GLY A 78 82.03 -52.34 -51.59
N SER A 79 83.25 -51.84 -51.79
CA SER A 79 83.58 -50.40 -51.77
C SER A 79 83.23 -49.65 -53.07
N GLY A 80 82.13 -50.02 -53.71
CA GLY A 80 81.59 -49.36 -54.88
C GLY A 80 82.45 -49.45 -56.16
N ARG A 81 82.50 -48.38 -56.96
CA ARG A 81 83.05 -48.39 -58.32
C ARG A 81 83.80 -47.10 -58.70
N ILE A 82 84.99 -47.26 -59.27
CA ILE A 82 85.85 -46.18 -59.79
C ILE A 82 85.67 -45.98 -61.30
N THR A 83 85.97 -44.77 -61.80
CA THR A 83 85.97 -44.41 -63.23
C THR A 83 87.19 -43.55 -63.59
N GLY A 84 87.64 -43.63 -64.85
CA GLY A 84 88.74 -42.81 -65.37
C GLY A 84 90.12 -43.18 -64.83
N THR A 85 90.48 -44.47 -64.88
CA THR A 85 91.75 -45.03 -64.41
C THR A 85 92.23 -46.14 -65.38
N PRO A 86 93.53 -46.25 -65.71
CA PRO A 86 94.64 -45.40 -65.28
C PRO A 86 94.58 -43.96 -65.82
N VAL A 87 95.31 -43.07 -65.17
CA VAL A 87 95.45 -41.64 -65.52
C VAL A 87 96.90 -41.20 -65.35
N ARG A 88 97.37 -40.20 -66.11
CA ARG A 88 98.75 -39.68 -66.02
C ARG A 88 98.85 -38.35 -65.30
N THR A 89 100.01 -38.10 -64.68
CA THR A 89 100.28 -36.87 -63.93
C THR A 89 100.46 -35.66 -64.84
N ASP A 90 99.86 -34.52 -64.45
CA ASP A 90 99.97 -33.25 -65.15
C ASP A 90 101.32 -32.53 -64.89
N SER A 91 101.50 -31.31 -65.42
CA SER A 91 102.69 -30.47 -65.20
C SER A 91 102.95 -30.10 -63.73
N ARG A 92 102.00 -30.34 -62.83
CA ARG A 92 102.09 -30.15 -61.37
C ARG A 92 102.13 -31.50 -60.65
N GLY A 93 102.40 -32.59 -61.37
CA GLY A 93 102.58 -33.94 -60.82
C GLY A 93 101.28 -34.60 -60.38
N VAL A 94 100.12 -34.06 -60.78
CA VAL A 94 98.82 -34.42 -60.22
C VAL A 94 98.08 -35.40 -61.12
N ALA A 95 97.58 -36.49 -60.53
CA ALA A 95 96.75 -37.51 -61.17
C ALA A 95 95.39 -37.60 -60.45
N ARG A 96 94.29 -37.40 -61.19
CA ARG A 96 92.91 -37.37 -60.68
C ARG A 96 92.04 -38.41 -61.39
N ALA A 97 91.36 -39.25 -60.62
CA ALA A 97 90.32 -40.16 -61.14
C ALA A 97 89.05 -39.37 -61.52
N GLN A 98 88.25 -39.88 -62.46
CA GLN A 98 87.05 -39.15 -62.93
C GLN A 98 85.91 -39.16 -61.90
N GLY A 99 85.78 -40.22 -61.10
CA GLY A 99 84.78 -40.32 -60.04
C GLY A 99 84.75 -41.71 -59.40
N TRP A 100 84.45 -41.74 -58.09
CA TRP A 100 84.24 -42.96 -57.30
C TRP A 100 82.81 -42.92 -56.73
N THR A 101 81.98 -43.90 -57.05
CA THR A 101 80.68 -44.13 -56.39
C THR A 101 80.86 -45.13 -55.27
N LEU A 102 80.33 -44.86 -54.07
CA LEU A 102 80.41 -45.75 -52.91
C LEU A 102 79.42 -46.92 -53.01
N GLY A 103 79.69 -48.00 -52.27
CA GLY A 103 78.79 -49.15 -52.12
C GLY A 103 77.57 -48.87 -51.25
N GLU A 104 76.67 -49.84 -51.16
CA GLU A 104 75.33 -49.72 -50.54
C GLU A 104 75.33 -49.93 -49.01
N GLU A 105 76.36 -50.58 -48.46
CA GLU A 105 76.55 -50.80 -47.01
C GLU A 105 77.24 -49.59 -46.35
N MET A 106 76.71 -49.15 -45.20
CA MET A 106 77.32 -48.10 -44.39
C MET A 106 78.55 -48.61 -43.60
N GLY A 107 79.57 -47.77 -43.45
CA GLY A 107 80.83 -48.09 -42.79
C GLY A 107 82.07 -47.74 -43.62
N MET A 108 83.22 -48.30 -43.25
CA MET A 108 84.51 -47.93 -43.84
C MET A 108 84.74 -48.63 -45.20
N GLN A 109 84.77 -47.86 -46.28
CA GLN A 109 85.04 -48.31 -47.64
C GLN A 109 86.46 -47.92 -48.09
N ARG A 110 87.08 -48.70 -48.99
CA ARG A 110 88.53 -48.66 -49.26
C ARG A 110 88.90 -48.67 -50.75
N MET A 111 89.97 -47.95 -51.10
CA MET A 111 90.55 -47.96 -52.45
C MET A 111 92.08 -47.84 -52.43
N GLU A 112 92.76 -48.71 -53.17
CA GLU A 112 94.20 -48.63 -53.42
C GLU A 112 94.53 -47.71 -54.59
N VAL A 113 95.69 -47.05 -54.53
CA VAL A 113 96.24 -46.19 -55.57
C VAL A 113 97.72 -46.54 -55.79
N GLN A 114 98.11 -46.85 -57.02
CA GLN A 114 99.42 -47.41 -57.37
C GLN A 114 100.05 -46.65 -58.54
N ALA A 115 101.38 -46.46 -58.52
CA ALA A 115 102.13 -45.86 -59.62
C ALA A 115 103.57 -46.41 -59.70
N PRO A 116 104.24 -46.39 -60.87
CA PRO A 116 105.60 -46.94 -61.01
C PRO A 116 106.64 -46.25 -60.11
N GLY A 117 107.44 -47.07 -59.42
CA GLY A 117 108.58 -46.60 -58.61
C GLY A 117 108.22 -46.06 -57.22
N VAL A 118 106.95 -46.09 -56.82
CA VAL A 118 106.46 -45.59 -55.53
C VAL A 118 105.56 -46.61 -54.82
N PRO A 119 105.47 -46.64 -53.47
CA PRO A 119 104.59 -47.56 -52.76
C PRO A 119 103.10 -47.28 -53.01
N THR A 120 102.27 -48.33 -52.86
CA THR A 120 100.81 -48.21 -52.88
C THR A 120 100.31 -47.29 -51.76
N LEU A 121 99.42 -46.36 -52.12
CA LEU A 121 98.65 -45.53 -51.19
C LEU A 121 97.26 -46.15 -50.99
N LEU A 122 96.79 -46.25 -49.75
CA LEU A 122 95.40 -46.60 -49.44
C LEU A 122 94.60 -45.32 -49.13
N LEU A 123 93.40 -45.23 -49.68
CA LEU A 123 92.39 -44.23 -49.36
C LEU A 123 91.20 -44.91 -48.66
N GLU A 124 90.70 -44.29 -47.60
CA GLU A 124 89.58 -44.79 -46.79
C GLU A 124 88.45 -43.76 -46.73
N VAL A 125 87.21 -44.23 -46.72
CA VAL A 125 86.01 -43.38 -46.76
C VAL A 125 84.96 -43.92 -45.79
N ASP A 126 84.50 -43.07 -44.87
CA ASP A 126 83.37 -43.38 -43.99
C ASP A 126 82.05 -43.15 -44.75
N ALA A 127 81.41 -44.24 -45.18
CA ALA A 127 80.16 -44.24 -45.92
C ALA A 127 78.96 -44.21 -44.97
N ARG A 128 78.15 -43.16 -45.03
CA ARG A 128 76.98 -42.95 -44.19
C ARG A 128 75.70 -43.44 -44.88
N PRO A 129 74.68 -43.88 -44.10
CA PRO A 129 73.40 -44.34 -44.66
C PRO A 129 72.72 -43.26 -45.51
N GLY A 130 71.82 -43.71 -46.37
CA GLY A 130 71.01 -42.89 -47.28
C GLY A 130 70.06 -41.92 -46.56
N PRO A 131 69.30 -41.12 -47.32
CA PRO A 131 68.14 -40.42 -46.77
C PRO A 131 67.12 -41.43 -46.21
N PRO A 132 66.28 -41.03 -45.23
CA PRO A 132 65.21 -41.88 -44.72
C PRO A 132 64.29 -42.37 -45.84
N HIS A 133 63.91 -43.65 -45.81
CA HIS A 133 63.08 -44.26 -46.85
C HIS A 133 61.88 -45.05 -46.32
N ARG A 134 62.00 -45.71 -45.16
CA ARG A 134 60.90 -46.45 -44.56
C ARG A 134 60.84 -46.28 -43.05
N LEU A 135 59.63 -46.13 -42.54
CA LEU A 135 59.26 -46.23 -41.13
C LEU A 135 58.30 -47.42 -40.99
N GLU A 136 58.59 -48.37 -40.10
CA GLU A 136 57.78 -49.60 -39.92
C GLU A 136 57.67 -49.99 -38.44
N ALA A 137 56.56 -50.64 -38.03
CA ALA A 137 56.37 -51.08 -36.64
C ALA A 137 57.35 -52.22 -36.26
N VAL A 138 57.75 -52.27 -34.98
CA VAL A 138 58.68 -53.29 -34.45
C VAL A 138 57.94 -54.52 -33.89
N ASP A 139 56.71 -54.34 -33.44
CA ASP A 139 55.79 -55.36 -32.95
C ASP A 139 54.46 -55.29 -33.70
N ASP A 140 53.50 -56.18 -33.39
CA ASP A 140 52.19 -56.16 -34.02
C ASP A 140 51.45 -54.86 -33.66
N PRO A 141 50.98 -54.07 -34.64
CA PRO A 141 50.35 -52.79 -34.35
C PRO A 141 48.91 -52.89 -33.79
N GLN A 142 48.16 -53.99 -33.98
CA GLN A 142 46.69 -53.95 -33.95
C GLN A 142 46.00 -54.70 -32.81
N GLU A 143 46.63 -55.67 -32.14
CA GLU A 143 45.98 -56.53 -31.14
C GLU A 143 46.10 -56.06 -29.65
N ARG A 144 46.23 -54.75 -29.38
CA ARG A 144 46.29 -54.25 -27.99
C ARG A 144 44.90 -54.12 -27.37
N VAL A 145 44.79 -54.35 -26.06
CA VAL A 145 43.55 -54.21 -25.27
C VAL A 145 43.89 -53.57 -23.92
N GLY A 146 43.00 -52.72 -23.40
CA GLY A 146 43.10 -52.15 -22.05
C GLY A 146 41.73 -51.69 -21.55
N ARG A 147 41.69 -50.90 -20.45
CA ARG A 147 40.49 -50.15 -20.07
C ARG A 147 40.66 -48.66 -20.34
N VAL A 148 39.53 -47.96 -20.46
CA VAL A 148 39.50 -46.49 -20.49
C VAL A 148 40.25 -45.89 -19.29
N GLY A 149 41.16 -44.94 -19.55
CA GLY A 149 41.99 -44.31 -18.52
C GLY A 149 43.17 -45.15 -17.99
N GLU A 150 43.33 -46.40 -18.41
CA GLU A 150 44.47 -47.27 -18.04
C GLU A 150 45.58 -47.26 -19.12
N GLU A 151 46.78 -47.70 -18.74
CA GLU A 151 47.94 -47.82 -19.63
C GLU A 151 47.91 -49.15 -20.40
N VAL A 152 48.35 -49.18 -21.66
CA VAL A 152 48.46 -50.44 -22.42
C VAL A 152 49.75 -51.18 -22.05
N ASP A 153 49.67 -52.50 -21.86
CA ASP A 153 50.78 -53.35 -21.39
C ASP A 153 52.03 -53.32 -22.29
N ALA A 154 51.92 -52.90 -23.56
CA ALA A 154 52.99 -52.89 -24.55
C ALA A 154 53.05 -51.56 -25.33
N PRO A 155 53.97 -50.62 -25.00
CA PRO A 155 54.05 -49.30 -25.64
C PRO A 155 54.60 -49.37 -27.08
N PRO A 156 53.99 -48.67 -28.05
CA PRO A 156 54.39 -48.65 -29.47
C PRO A 156 55.87 -48.31 -29.77
N ALA A 157 56.46 -49.01 -30.74
CA ALA A 157 57.81 -48.79 -31.25
C ALA A 157 57.93 -49.00 -32.78
N VAL A 158 58.78 -48.21 -33.43
CA VAL A 158 59.00 -48.21 -34.90
C VAL A 158 60.48 -48.17 -35.26
N ARG A 159 60.86 -48.74 -36.41
CA ARG A 159 62.21 -48.74 -36.99
C ARG A 159 62.28 -47.86 -38.24
N LEU A 160 63.40 -47.17 -38.41
CA LEU A 160 63.69 -46.27 -39.53
C LEU A 160 64.91 -46.72 -40.35
N THR A 161 64.74 -46.91 -41.66
CA THR A 161 65.79 -47.39 -42.59
C THR A 161 65.89 -46.57 -43.88
N ASP A 162 67.04 -46.67 -44.56
CA ASP A 162 67.27 -46.08 -45.89
C ASP A 162 66.79 -47.01 -47.03
N ARG A 163 67.00 -46.58 -48.28
CA ARG A 163 66.61 -47.33 -49.49
C ARG A 163 67.32 -48.68 -49.68
N PHE A 164 68.37 -48.96 -48.92
CA PHE A 164 69.14 -50.20 -48.92
C PHE A 164 68.93 -51.04 -47.65
N GLY A 165 68.15 -50.53 -46.67
CA GLY A 165 67.88 -51.19 -45.40
C GLY A 165 68.84 -50.83 -44.26
N ASN A 166 69.81 -49.92 -44.46
CA ASN A 166 70.68 -49.45 -43.38
C ASN A 166 69.85 -48.68 -42.32
N PRO A 167 70.07 -48.88 -41.01
CA PRO A 167 69.34 -48.15 -39.96
C PRO A 167 69.77 -46.68 -39.87
N LEU A 168 68.83 -45.78 -39.60
CA LEU A 168 69.11 -44.37 -39.33
C LEU A 168 68.94 -44.05 -37.85
N SER A 169 70.06 -43.91 -37.14
CA SER A 169 70.10 -43.43 -35.75
C SER A 169 69.96 -41.90 -35.65
N SER A 170 69.67 -41.42 -34.44
CA SER A 170 69.59 -39.99 -34.09
C SER A 170 68.56 -39.19 -34.91
N ARG A 171 67.45 -39.81 -35.30
CA ARG A 171 66.30 -39.18 -35.98
C ARG A 171 65.10 -39.10 -35.03
N ALA A 172 64.46 -37.94 -34.96
CA ALA A 172 63.24 -37.78 -34.17
C ALA A 172 62.02 -38.26 -34.97
N VAL A 173 61.35 -39.28 -34.45
CA VAL A 173 60.01 -39.73 -34.88
C VAL A 173 58.99 -39.08 -33.96
N ASN A 174 57.95 -38.47 -34.55
CA ASN A 174 56.84 -37.91 -33.79
C ASN A 174 55.74 -38.95 -33.64
N PHE A 175 55.23 -39.11 -32.42
CA PHE A 175 54.09 -39.96 -32.10
C PHE A 175 52.88 -39.08 -31.78
N THR A 176 51.71 -39.43 -32.30
CA THR A 176 50.47 -38.69 -32.09
C THR A 176 49.31 -39.66 -31.89
N VAL A 177 48.60 -39.56 -30.77
CA VAL A 177 47.28 -40.17 -30.64
C VAL A 177 46.30 -39.46 -31.59
N ALA A 178 45.43 -40.23 -32.25
CA ALA A 178 44.38 -39.69 -33.12
C ALA A 178 43.01 -39.83 -32.45
N ASP A 179 42.64 -41.03 -32.03
CA ASP A 179 41.35 -41.33 -31.39
C ASP A 179 41.42 -41.31 -29.85
N GLY A 180 42.05 -40.27 -29.30
CA GLY A 180 42.08 -39.99 -27.85
C GLY A 180 43.20 -40.69 -27.05
N GLY A 181 43.16 -40.51 -25.74
CA GLY A 181 44.21 -40.95 -24.82
C GLY A 181 45.38 -39.97 -24.71
N SER A 182 46.51 -40.44 -24.18
CA SER A 182 47.73 -39.65 -24.05
C SER A 182 48.99 -40.52 -24.12
N ILE A 183 50.11 -39.92 -24.51
CA ILE A 183 51.39 -40.59 -24.68
C ILE A 183 52.54 -39.81 -24.06
N GLN A 184 53.56 -40.54 -23.63
CA GLN A 184 54.78 -39.96 -23.11
C GLN A 184 55.99 -40.82 -23.52
N PRO A 185 57.09 -40.22 -24.05
CA PRO A 185 57.13 -38.90 -24.69
C PRO A 185 56.32 -38.88 -26.01
N ALA A 186 55.94 -37.70 -26.50
CA ALA A 186 55.29 -37.53 -27.80
C ALA A 186 56.27 -37.57 -29.00
N SER A 187 57.57 -37.75 -28.75
CA SER A 187 58.57 -38.02 -29.78
C SER A 187 59.66 -38.94 -29.24
N GLY A 188 60.10 -39.88 -30.08
CA GLY A 188 61.20 -40.79 -29.79
C GLY A 188 62.36 -40.53 -30.73
N VAL A 189 63.59 -40.62 -30.23
CA VAL A 189 64.80 -40.54 -31.07
C VAL A 189 65.27 -41.95 -31.39
N THR A 190 65.63 -42.21 -32.65
CA THR A 190 66.08 -43.54 -33.08
C THR A 190 67.44 -43.92 -32.48
N ASP A 191 67.50 -45.13 -31.91
CA ASP A 191 68.73 -45.76 -31.39
C ASP A 191 69.67 -46.22 -32.52
N ALA A 192 70.78 -46.90 -32.19
CA ALA A 192 71.79 -47.32 -33.17
C ALA A 192 71.23 -48.32 -34.20
N GLU A 193 70.24 -49.10 -33.77
CA GLU A 193 69.48 -50.08 -34.54
C GLU A 193 68.32 -49.42 -35.33
N GLY A 194 68.17 -48.10 -35.24
CA GLY A 194 67.18 -47.30 -35.96
C GLY A 194 65.79 -47.27 -35.32
N VAL A 195 65.63 -47.68 -34.05
CA VAL A 195 64.32 -47.82 -33.39
C VAL A 195 64.00 -46.61 -32.50
N ALA A 196 62.80 -46.07 -32.67
CA ALA A 196 62.18 -45.08 -31.77
C ALA A 196 60.94 -45.69 -31.10
N ARG A 197 60.63 -45.27 -29.86
CA ARG A 197 59.50 -45.79 -29.08
C ARG A 197 58.89 -44.70 -28.21
N VAL A 198 57.64 -44.88 -27.78
CA VAL A 198 57.08 -44.19 -26.61
C VAL A 198 57.41 -44.99 -25.34
N GLU A 199 57.37 -44.35 -24.17
CA GLU A 199 57.48 -45.04 -22.88
C GLU A 199 56.12 -45.56 -22.42
N ARG A 200 55.05 -44.79 -22.65
CA ARG A 200 53.68 -45.07 -22.23
C ARG A 200 52.65 -44.63 -23.25
N TRP A 201 51.55 -45.38 -23.34
CA TRP A 201 50.29 -44.97 -23.98
C TRP A 201 49.13 -45.29 -23.03
N ILE A 202 48.43 -44.24 -22.59
CA ILE A 202 47.25 -44.32 -21.72
C ILE A 202 46.01 -44.11 -22.58
N LEU A 203 45.04 -45.01 -22.47
CA LEU A 203 43.80 -44.97 -23.24
C LEU A 203 42.89 -43.83 -22.77
N GLY A 204 42.20 -43.19 -23.71
CA GLY A 204 41.24 -42.13 -23.47
C GLY A 204 39.99 -42.60 -22.72
N PRO A 205 39.14 -41.66 -22.29
CA PRO A 205 37.94 -41.96 -21.50
C PRO A 205 36.84 -42.68 -22.28
N SER A 206 36.94 -42.80 -23.61
CA SER A 206 35.91 -43.40 -24.46
C SER A 206 36.23 -44.87 -24.78
N SER A 207 35.28 -45.77 -24.51
CA SER A 207 35.40 -47.19 -24.85
C SER A 207 35.23 -47.42 -26.36
N GLY A 208 35.99 -48.35 -26.92
CA GLY A 208 36.05 -48.63 -28.36
C GLY A 208 37.48 -48.73 -28.87
N LEU A 209 37.66 -48.72 -30.19
CA LEU A 209 38.98 -48.70 -30.80
C LEU A 209 39.61 -47.30 -30.68
N GLN A 210 40.84 -47.22 -30.19
CA GLN A 210 41.65 -46.00 -30.17
C GLN A 210 42.93 -46.21 -30.97
N THR A 211 43.45 -45.15 -31.61
CA THR A 211 44.58 -45.23 -32.55
C THR A 211 45.69 -44.22 -32.27
N LEU A 212 46.91 -44.60 -32.67
CA LEU A 212 48.15 -43.83 -32.51
C LEU A 212 49.01 -43.95 -33.77
N HIS A 213 49.50 -42.83 -34.26
CA HIS A 213 50.35 -42.74 -35.45
C HIS A 213 51.79 -42.38 -35.08
N ALA A 214 52.76 -42.97 -35.78
CA ALA A 214 54.17 -42.61 -35.73
C ALA A 214 54.60 -42.06 -37.11
N THR A 215 55.26 -40.90 -37.12
CA THR A 215 55.51 -40.12 -38.34
C THR A 215 56.93 -39.55 -38.41
N LEU A 216 57.48 -39.47 -39.62
CA LEU A 216 58.76 -38.82 -39.89
C LEU A 216 58.79 -38.24 -41.32
N GLY A 217 58.73 -36.91 -41.43
CA GLY A 217 58.71 -36.23 -42.72
C GLY A 217 57.50 -36.63 -43.58
N GLU A 218 57.74 -36.96 -44.84
CA GLU A 218 56.75 -37.42 -45.82
C GLU A 218 56.73 -38.97 -45.97
N LEU A 219 57.27 -39.71 -45.00
CA LEU A 219 57.18 -41.18 -44.98
C LEU A 219 55.77 -41.63 -44.55
N GLU A 220 55.33 -42.77 -45.10
CA GLU A 220 54.09 -43.44 -44.70
C GLU A 220 54.04 -43.67 -43.18
N PRO A 221 52.98 -43.23 -42.46
CA PRO A 221 52.87 -43.41 -41.03
C PRO A 221 52.72 -44.88 -40.61
N ALA A 222 53.38 -45.28 -39.54
CA ALA A 222 53.03 -46.53 -38.85
C ALA A 222 51.86 -46.26 -37.89
N VAL A 223 50.79 -47.04 -38.02
CA VAL A 223 49.55 -46.90 -37.25
C VAL A 223 49.42 -48.06 -36.26
N PHE A 224 49.14 -47.75 -34.99
CA PHE A 224 48.88 -48.68 -33.91
C PHE A 224 47.43 -48.50 -33.43
N SER A 225 46.81 -49.58 -32.95
CA SER A 225 45.44 -49.53 -32.39
C SER A 225 45.30 -50.36 -31.11
N ALA A 226 44.35 -49.98 -30.26
CA ALA A 226 44.01 -50.66 -29.01
C ALA A 226 42.49 -50.64 -28.75
N GLU A 227 41.93 -51.75 -28.26
CA GLU A 227 40.55 -51.82 -27.76
C GLU A 227 40.49 -51.32 -26.31
N ALA A 228 39.90 -50.13 -26.10
CA ALA A 228 39.58 -49.60 -24.79
C ALA A 228 38.24 -50.17 -24.30
N ARG A 229 38.28 -51.04 -23.29
CA ARG A 229 37.07 -51.58 -22.64
C ARG A 229 36.55 -50.61 -21.58
N PRO A 230 35.23 -50.61 -21.29
CA PRO A 230 34.66 -49.85 -20.19
C PRO A 230 35.33 -50.17 -18.84
N GLY A 231 35.26 -49.21 -17.93
CA GLY A 231 35.63 -49.38 -16.52
C GLY A 231 34.67 -50.29 -15.74
N PRO A 232 34.83 -50.40 -14.42
CA PRO A 232 33.82 -51.01 -13.56
C PRO A 232 32.53 -50.15 -13.54
N PRO A 233 31.35 -50.74 -13.27
CA PRO A 233 30.11 -49.99 -13.04
C PRO A 233 30.29 -48.92 -11.97
N ALA A 234 29.85 -47.70 -12.28
CA ALA A 234 29.88 -46.55 -11.39
C ALA A 234 28.54 -45.81 -11.30
N GLU A 235 27.68 -45.93 -12.31
CA GLU A 235 26.38 -45.27 -12.36
C GLU A 235 25.29 -46.21 -12.91
N LEU A 236 24.06 -46.03 -12.43
CA LEU A 236 22.85 -46.73 -12.86
C LEU A 236 21.77 -45.69 -13.12
N VAL A 237 21.47 -45.44 -14.39
CA VAL A 237 20.57 -44.36 -14.85
C VAL A 237 19.35 -44.92 -15.59
N GLU A 238 18.33 -44.11 -15.82
CA GLU A 238 17.19 -44.51 -16.65
C GLU A 238 17.65 -44.71 -18.11
N GLY A 239 17.15 -45.76 -18.76
CA GLY A 239 17.52 -46.10 -20.14
C GLY A 239 16.75 -45.34 -21.22
N ARG A 240 15.77 -44.51 -20.85
CA ARG A 240 14.98 -43.66 -21.75
C ARG A 240 14.42 -42.45 -21.00
N ASP A 241 14.09 -41.40 -21.74
CA ASP A 241 13.56 -40.14 -21.20
C ASP A 241 12.02 -40.10 -21.09
N THR A 242 11.32 -41.22 -21.30
CA THR A 242 9.85 -41.29 -21.34
C THR A 242 9.25 -42.18 -20.24
N ILE A 243 8.33 -41.60 -19.47
CA ILE A 243 7.43 -42.33 -18.58
C ILE A 243 6.35 -42.99 -19.46
N PRO A 244 6.18 -44.32 -19.42
CA PRO A 244 5.16 -45.04 -20.18
C PRO A 244 3.81 -44.94 -19.48
N SER A 245 2.74 -45.34 -20.17
CA SER A 245 1.44 -45.58 -19.53
C SER A 245 0.86 -46.93 -19.94
N GLY A 246 0.02 -47.50 -19.08
CA GLY A 246 -0.66 -48.76 -19.29
C GLY A 246 -1.84 -48.91 -18.34
N VAL A 247 -2.77 -49.81 -18.61
CA VAL A 247 -3.98 -50.00 -17.78
C VAL A 247 -3.66 -50.86 -16.55
N VAL A 248 -4.21 -50.50 -15.40
CA VAL A 248 -4.15 -51.28 -14.15
C VAL A 248 -4.45 -52.77 -14.36
N GLY A 249 -3.72 -53.65 -13.67
CA GLY A 249 -3.89 -55.11 -13.77
C GLY A 249 -3.48 -55.75 -15.11
N ARG A 250 -3.03 -54.97 -16.11
CA ARG A 250 -2.53 -55.48 -17.40
C ARG A 250 -0.99 -55.42 -17.45
N ALA A 251 -0.40 -56.15 -18.40
CA ALA A 251 1.02 -56.04 -18.70
C ALA A 251 1.31 -54.69 -19.39
N LEU A 252 2.40 -54.04 -19.00
CA LEU A 252 2.86 -52.78 -19.58
C LEU A 252 3.58 -53.05 -20.91
N GLU A 253 3.07 -52.51 -22.02
CA GLU A 253 3.64 -52.73 -23.36
C GLU A 253 5.07 -52.15 -23.49
N GLU A 254 5.32 -50.98 -22.89
CA GLU A 254 6.61 -50.31 -22.92
C GLU A 254 7.28 -50.28 -21.53
N ILE A 255 7.94 -51.37 -21.15
CA ILE A 255 8.63 -51.52 -19.86
C ILE A 255 9.85 -50.56 -19.77
N PRO A 256 10.03 -49.80 -18.67
CA PRO A 256 11.19 -48.94 -18.49
C PRO A 256 12.46 -49.77 -18.22
N SER A 257 13.59 -49.24 -18.65
CA SER A 257 14.89 -49.90 -18.64
C SER A 257 15.89 -49.14 -17.75
N ALA A 258 16.88 -49.86 -17.23
CA ALA A 258 18.00 -49.29 -16.51
C ALA A 258 19.27 -49.41 -17.36
N ARG A 259 20.14 -48.40 -17.31
CA ARG A 259 21.40 -48.35 -18.06
C ARG A 259 22.59 -48.25 -17.12
N VAL A 260 23.54 -49.16 -17.28
CA VAL A 260 24.76 -49.24 -16.45
C VAL A 260 25.91 -48.53 -17.16
N LEU A 261 26.53 -47.56 -16.48
CA LEU A 261 27.66 -46.78 -16.98
C LEU A 261 28.90 -46.91 -16.09
N ASP A 262 30.08 -46.72 -16.66
CA ASP A 262 31.34 -46.59 -15.92
C ASP A 262 31.60 -45.14 -15.47
N GLY A 263 32.70 -44.92 -14.75
CA GLY A 263 33.09 -43.60 -14.23
C GLY A 263 33.45 -42.54 -15.29
N PHE A 264 33.39 -42.87 -16.57
CA PHE A 264 33.57 -41.95 -17.71
C PHE A 264 32.31 -41.85 -18.58
N GLY A 265 31.20 -42.53 -18.22
CA GLY A 265 29.94 -42.53 -18.96
C GLY A 265 29.85 -43.56 -20.09
N ASN A 266 30.78 -44.53 -20.17
CA ASN A 266 30.68 -45.60 -21.17
C ASN A 266 29.68 -46.68 -20.74
N PRO A 267 28.95 -47.30 -21.68
CA PRO A 267 28.05 -48.41 -21.37
C PRO A 267 28.82 -49.65 -20.89
N VAL A 268 28.39 -50.27 -19.80
CA VAL A 268 29.03 -51.49 -19.25
C VAL A 268 28.17 -52.72 -19.52
N PRO A 269 28.58 -53.63 -20.44
CA PRO A 269 27.84 -54.86 -20.74
C PRO A 269 28.04 -55.97 -19.70
N GLY A 270 27.07 -56.87 -19.60
CA GLY A 270 27.15 -58.12 -18.82
C GLY A 270 26.91 -58.00 -17.32
N VAL A 271 26.36 -56.87 -16.84
CA VAL A 271 26.14 -56.59 -15.41
C VAL A 271 24.74 -57.05 -14.99
N GLU A 272 24.62 -57.87 -13.94
CA GLU A 272 23.31 -58.25 -13.36
C GLU A 272 22.65 -57.03 -12.71
N VAL A 273 21.56 -56.55 -13.32
CA VAL A 273 20.60 -55.62 -12.72
C VAL A 273 19.44 -56.43 -12.15
N ARG A 274 19.09 -56.19 -10.88
CA ARG A 274 17.92 -56.79 -10.23
C ARG A 274 16.74 -55.85 -10.29
N PHE A 275 15.55 -56.40 -10.55
CA PHE A 275 14.30 -55.64 -10.70
C PHE A 275 13.25 -56.11 -9.69
N GLU A 276 12.66 -55.17 -8.94
CA GLU A 276 11.62 -55.44 -7.94
C GLU A 276 10.47 -54.43 -8.05
N ALA A 277 9.24 -54.92 -8.24
CA ALA A 277 8.04 -54.13 -8.09
C ALA A 277 7.58 -54.17 -6.62
N LEU A 278 7.26 -53.02 -6.02
CA LEU A 278 6.76 -52.98 -4.64
C LEU A 278 5.38 -53.66 -4.54
N PRO A 279 4.95 -54.16 -3.35
CA PRO A 279 3.79 -55.07 -3.22
C PRO A 279 2.40 -54.56 -3.67
N LEU A 280 2.28 -53.30 -4.12
CA LEU A 280 1.05 -52.72 -4.69
C LEU A 280 1.20 -52.31 -6.17
N TYR A 281 2.38 -52.48 -6.76
CA TYR A 281 2.72 -52.12 -8.15
C TYR A 281 2.88 -53.37 -9.04
N GLY A 282 2.17 -54.44 -8.68
CA GLY A 282 2.08 -55.68 -9.45
C GLY A 282 3.36 -56.53 -9.39
N THR A 283 3.78 -57.09 -10.53
CA THR A 283 4.85 -58.11 -10.59
C THR A 283 5.75 -57.94 -11.81
N VAL A 284 7.04 -58.30 -11.67
CA VAL A 284 8.06 -58.17 -12.73
C VAL A 284 8.72 -59.52 -13.02
N SER A 285 8.98 -59.81 -14.30
CA SER A 285 9.58 -61.06 -14.77
C SER A 285 10.52 -60.84 -15.98
N PRO A 286 11.72 -61.44 -16.00
CA PRO A 286 12.45 -61.96 -14.85
C PRO A 286 12.93 -60.80 -13.95
N SER A 287 13.04 -61.04 -12.64
CA SER A 287 13.57 -60.05 -11.67
C SER A 287 15.11 -59.88 -11.70
N ARG A 288 15.78 -60.44 -12.71
CA ARG A 288 17.23 -60.35 -12.93
C ARG A 288 17.51 -60.32 -14.43
N VAL A 289 18.22 -59.29 -14.89
CA VAL A 289 18.56 -59.07 -16.30
C VAL A 289 20.02 -58.65 -16.39
N HIS A 290 20.75 -59.11 -17.41
CA HIS A 290 22.13 -58.65 -17.64
C HIS A 290 22.14 -57.52 -18.67
N SER A 291 22.99 -56.50 -18.47
CA SER A 291 23.10 -55.39 -19.40
C SER A 291 23.65 -55.82 -20.78
N ASP A 292 23.12 -55.23 -21.85
CA ASP A 292 23.54 -55.44 -23.23
C ASP A 292 24.79 -54.61 -23.62
N SER A 293 25.16 -54.61 -24.91
CA SER A 293 26.27 -53.83 -25.46
C SER A 293 26.09 -52.30 -25.40
N LEU A 294 24.89 -51.80 -25.09
CA LEU A 294 24.58 -50.39 -24.84
C LEU A 294 24.46 -50.08 -23.33
N GLY A 295 24.75 -51.07 -22.47
CA GLY A 295 24.62 -51.00 -21.02
C GLY A 295 23.20 -51.21 -20.52
N MET A 296 22.26 -51.58 -21.39
CA MET A 296 20.82 -51.57 -21.14
C MET A 296 20.32 -52.89 -20.56
N ALA A 297 19.51 -52.82 -19.51
CA ALA A 297 18.79 -53.95 -18.93
C ALA A 297 17.30 -53.62 -18.80
N THR A 298 16.44 -54.51 -19.30
CA THR A 298 14.98 -54.37 -19.28
C THR A 298 14.35 -55.73 -18.94
N PRO A 299 13.40 -55.83 -18.00
CA PRO A 299 12.58 -57.02 -17.82
C PRO A 299 11.78 -57.38 -19.08
N GLN A 300 11.30 -58.63 -19.15
CA GLN A 300 10.45 -59.09 -20.25
C GLN A 300 8.98 -58.71 -20.05
N GLU A 301 8.53 -58.67 -18.79
CA GLU A 301 7.16 -58.37 -18.40
C GLU A 301 7.14 -57.56 -17.09
N TRP A 302 6.33 -56.50 -17.04
CA TRP A 302 5.87 -55.87 -15.80
C TRP A 302 4.35 -55.78 -15.87
N MET A 303 3.67 -56.53 -15.01
CA MET A 303 2.23 -56.43 -14.79
C MET A 303 1.98 -55.32 -13.78
N LEU A 304 1.15 -54.34 -14.14
CA LEU A 304 0.80 -53.23 -13.26
C LEU A 304 -0.13 -53.68 -12.13
N GLY A 305 0.02 -53.06 -10.96
CA GLY A 305 -0.91 -53.21 -9.84
C GLY A 305 -2.30 -52.64 -10.14
N THR A 306 -3.26 -52.90 -9.25
CA THR A 306 -4.68 -52.53 -9.43
C THR A 306 -5.00 -51.06 -9.12
N GLY A 307 -4.05 -50.27 -8.59
CA GLY A 307 -4.26 -48.85 -8.28
C GLY A 307 -3.76 -47.93 -9.39
N ALA A 308 -4.61 -47.02 -9.86
CA ALA A 308 -4.25 -46.01 -10.86
C ALA A 308 -3.34 -44.91 -10.27
N GLY A 309 -2.58 -44.26 -11.15
CA GLY A 309 -1.53 -43.28 -10.81
C GLY A 309 -0.11 -43.83 -11.00
N PRO A 310 0.92 -43.09 -10.55
CA PRO A 310 2.31 -43.51 -10.65
C PRO A 310 2.60 -44.83 -9.90
N GLN A 311 3.13 -45.80 -10.63
CA GLN A 311 3.65 -47.06 -10.10
C GLN A 311 5.16 -47.13 -10.34
N PHE A 312 5.87 -47.86 -9.46
CA PHE A 312 7.33 -47.83 -9.40
C PHE A 312 7.97 -49.21 -9.46
N LEU A 313 8.93 -49.35 -10.36
CA LEU A 313 9.81 -50.50 -10.50
C LEU A 313 11.21 -50.11 -10.03
N GLN A 314 11.79 -50.89 -9.11
CA GLN A 314 13.12 -50.63 -8.57
C GLN A 314 14.18 -51.42 -9.34
N ALA A 315 15.32 -50.81 -9.62
CA ALA A 315 16.47 -51.41 -10.29
C ALA A 315 17.74 -51.26 -9.45
N GLN A 316 18.48 -52.36 -9.23
CA GLN A 316 19.66 -52.39 -8.34
C GLN A 316 20.84 -53.13 -8.97
N VAL A 317 22.04 -52.56 -8.81
CA VAL A 317 23.35 -53.19 -9.05
C VAL A 317 24.21 -52.93 -7.82
N ASP A 318 24.65 -53.96 -7.11
CA ASP A 318 25.47 -53.77 -5.89
C ASP A 318 26.90 -53.30 -6.27
N PRO A 319 27.48 -52.25 -5.65
CA PRO A 319 27.01 -51.46 -4.50
C PRO A 319 26.45 -50.06 -4.89
N LEU A 320 25.97 -49.89 -6.12
CA LEU A 320 25.44 -48.61 -6.62
C LEU A 320 24.12 -48.25 -5.91
N PRO A 321 23.73 -46.96 -5.88
CA PRO A 321 22.41 -46.54 -5.43
C PRO A 321 21.29 -47.24 -6.22
N LEU A 322 20.18 -47.51 -5.53
CA LEU A 322 18.97 -48.07 -6.14
C LEU A 322 18.32 -47.03 -7.05
N LEU A 323 18.15 -47.37 -8.32
CA LEU A 323 17.39 -46.61 -9.30
C LEU A 323 15.90 -46.93 -9.15
N ARG A 324 15.04 -45.91 -9.34
CA ARG A 324 13.59 -46.06 -9.40
C ARG A 324 13.12 -45.64 -10.78
N LEU A 325 12.45 -46.56 -11.47
CA LEU A 325 11.79 -46.36 -12.74
C LEU A 325 10.28 -46.14 -12.50
N GLU A 326 9.66 -45.24 -13.26
CA GLU A 326 8.23 -44.91 -13.16
C GLU A 326 7.42 -45.46 -14.35
N ALA A 327 6.14 -45.78 -14.10
CA ALA A 327 5.10 -45.95 -15.11
C ALA A 327 3.77 -45.38 -14.61
N LEU A 328 2.98 -44.78 -15.50
CA LEU A 328 1.65 -44.28 -15.17
C LEU A 328 0.59 -45.37 -15.40
N ALA A 329 0.02 -45.90 -14.31
CA ALA A 329 -1.12 -46.79 -14.41
C ALA A 329 -2.40 -45.98 -14.63
N LEU A 330 -3.04 -46.17 -15.78
CA LEU A 330 -4.36 -45.64 -16.10
C LEU A 330 -5.44 -46.56 -15.53
N ALA A 331 -6.60 -46.00 -15.15
CA ALA A 331 -7.75 -46.78 -14.72
C ALA A 331 -8.25 -47.72 -15.83
N GLY A 332 -8.96 -48.76 -15.44
CA GLY A 332 -9.62 -49.70 -16.34
C GLY A 332 -10.85 -49.11 -17.05
N ASP A 333 -11.52 -49.97 -17.81
CA ASP A 333 -12.77 -49.64 -18.48
C ASP A 333 -13.89 -49.29 -17.46
N ALA A 334 -14.77 -48.37 -17.82
CA ALA A 334 -15.81 -47.87 -16.91
C ALA A 334 -16.82 -48.97 -16.52
N ALA A 335 -16.98 -49.20 -15.22
CA ALA A 335 -17.74 -50.33 -14.66
C ALA A 335 -18.76 -49.95 -13.57
N LEU A 336 -18.63 -48.78 -12.93
CA LEU A 336 -19.55 -48.31 -11.90
C LEU A 336 -19.77 -46.80 -11.97
N MET A 337 -21.03 -46.37 -11.84
CA MET A 337 -21.43 -44.96 -11.75
C MET A 337 -22.14 -44.67 -10.41
N GLU A 338 -21.57 -43.76 -9.62
CA GLU A 338 -22.09 -43.33 -8.32
C GLU A 338 -22.57 -41.87 -8.35
N PRO A 339 -23.50 -41.44 -7.47
CA PRO A 339 -23.79 -40.02 -7.30
C PRO A 339 -22.58 -39.26 -6.72
N GLY A 340 -22.18 -38.18 -7.39
CA GLY A 340 -21.16 -37.21 -6.94
C GLY A 340 -21.75 -35.93 -6.33
N SER A 341 -23.06 -35.69 -6.48
CA SER A 341 -23.84 -34.64 -5.81
C SER A 341 -25.03 -35.23 -5.04
N LEU A 342 -25.76 -34.39 -4.30
CA LEU A 342 -27.03 -34.78 -3.69
C LEU A 342 -28.02 -35.32 -4.74
N LEU A 343 -28.71 -36.42 -4.41
CA LEU A 343 -29.78 -37.01 -5.23
C LEU A 343 -31.11 -36.26 -5.10
N GLU A 344 -31.32 -35.56 -3.98
CA GLU A 344 -32.55 -34.83 -3.66
C GLU A 344 -32.18 -33.44 -3.14
N GLN A 345 -32.88 -32.41 -3.61
CA GLN A 345 -32.70 -31.01 -3.20
C GLN A 345 -33.96 -30.18 -3.51
N GLU A 346 -33.93 -28.89 -3.22
CA GLU A 346 -35.01 -27.94 -3.52
C GLU A 346 -34.44 -26.69 -4.21
N ALA A 347 -35.22 -26.08 -5.10
CA ALA A 347 -34.97 -24.75 -5.65
C ALA A 347 -36.29 -24.12 -6.12
N PHE A 348 -36.30 -22.83 -6.43
CA PHE A 348 -37.51 -22.19 -6.93
C PHE A 348 -37.78 -22.54 -8.40
N VAL A 349 -39.04 -22.47 -8.81
CA VAL A 349 -39.45 -22.60 -10.23
C VAL A 349 -38.66 -21.64 -11.14
N ASP A 350 -38.37 -22.09 -12.36
CA ASP A 350 -37.53 -21.44 -13.39
C ASP A 350 -36.07 -21.11 -12.98
N SER A 351 -35.67 -21.30 -11.71
CA SER A 351 -34.34 -20.97 -11.18
C SER A 351 -33.31 -22.10 -11.35
N LEU A 352 -32.03 -21.73 -11.22
CA LEU A 352 -30.88 -22.65 -11.22
C LEU A 352 -30.83 -23.48 -9.92
N VAL A 353 -30.70 -24.82 -10.03
CA VAL A 353 -30.51 -25.68 -8.85
C VAL A 353 -29.06 -25.61 -8.35
N ILE A 354 -28.89 -25.41 -7.04
CA ILE A 354 -27.58 -25.12 -6.42
C ILE A 354 -26.58 -26.28 -6.58
N HIS A 355 -27.02 -27.53 -6.37
CA HIS A 355 -26.17 -28.71 -6.53
C HIS A 355 -26.40 -29.33 -7.90
N ARG A 356 -25.67 -28.83 -8.91
CA ARG A 356 -25.70 -29.34 -10.30
C ARG A 356 -25.54 -30.88 -10.34
N PRO A 357 -26.30 -31.60 -11.19
CA PRO A 357 -26.17 -33.05 -11.35
C PRO A 357 -24.73 -33.48 -11.63
N THR A 358 -24.18 -34.30 -10.74
CA THR A 358 -22.78 -34.75 -10.76
C THR A 358 -22.73 -36.23 -10.45
N VAL A 359 -22.00 -37.01 -11.26
CA VAL A 359 -21.72 -38.45 -11.03
C VAL A 359 -20.21 -38.69 -10.89
N ARG A 360 -19.84 -39.84 -10.32
CA ARG A 360 -18.48 -40.37 -10.31
C ARG A 360 -18.44 -41.70 -11.07
N ILE A 361 -17.52 -41.82 -12.02
CA ILE A 361 -17.27 -43.05 -12.79
C ILE A 361 -16.04 -43.77 -12.22
N ARG A 362 -16.12 -45.10 -12.12
CA ARG A 362 -15.03 -45.98 -11.66
C ARG A 362 -14.86 -47.22 -12.52
N ASP A 363 -13.67 -47.81 -12.46
CA ASP A 363 -13.36 -49.14 -13.01
C ASP A 363 -13.71 -50.28 -12.02
N GLU A 364 -13.47 -51.53 -12.43
CA GLU A 364 -13.73 -52.73 -11.61
C GLU A 364 -12.91 -52.80 -10.30
N PHE A 365 -11.81 -52.05 -10.21
CA PHE A 365 -10.95 -51.97 -9.02
C PHE A 365 -11.29 -50.76 -8.13
N GLY A 366 -12.22 -49.90 -8.56
CA GLY A 366 -12.68 -48.70 -7.85
C GLY A 366 -11.88 -47.43 -8.14
N ASN A 367 -10.93 -47.45 -9.09
CA ASN A 367 -10.17 -46.27 -9.51
C ASN A 367 -11.09 -45.27 -10.22
N PRO A 368 -10.84 -43.95 -10.12
CA PRO A 368 -11.53 -42.96 -10.94
C PRO A 368 -11.18 -43.14 -12.42
N VAL A 369 -12.19 -43.19 -13.29
CA VAL A 369 -12.00 -43.25 -14.75
C VAL A 369 -12.10 -41.84 -15.33
N GLU A 370 -11.05 -41.39 -16.03
CA GLU A 370 -11.05 -40.13 -16.80
C GLU A 370 -11.51 -40.38 -18.25
N GLY A 371 -12.18 -39.40 -18.85
CA GLY A 371 -12.58 -39.43 -20.25
C GLY A 371 -13.87 -40.19 -20.57
N ALA A 372 -14.50 -40.86 -19.60
CA ALA A 372 -15.77 -41.57 -19.82
C ALA A 372 -16.90 -40.57 -20.12
N GLU A 373 -17.63 -40.78 -21.22
CA GLU A 373 -18.72 -39.89 -21.62
C GLU A 373 -19.97 -40.16 -20.76
N VAL A 374 -20.52 -39.07 -20.20
CA VAL A 374 -21.75 -39.04 -19.41
C VAL A 374 -22.74 -38.09 -20.05
N SER A 375 -23.94 -38.59 -20.31
CA SER A 375 -25.09 -37.80 -20.76
C SER A 375 -26.08 -37.60 -19.61
N PHE A 376 -26.64 -36.40 -19.55
CA PHE A 376 -27.70 -36.00 -18.62
C PHE A 376 -28.96 -35.62 -19.40
N GLN A 377 -30.13 -36.12 -18.98
CA GLN A 377 -31.43 -35.88 -19.63
C GLN A 377 -32.50 -35.50 -18.60
N VAL A 378 -33.29 -34.46 -18.88
CA VAL A 378 -34.49 -34.13 -18.08
C VAL A 378 -35.57 -35.18 -18.34
N LEU A 379 -36.02 -35.86 -17.28
CA LEU A 379 -37.13 -36.81 -17.31
C LEU A 379 -38.47 -36.16 -16.94
N GLU A 380 -38.47 -35.22 -15.99
CA GLU A 380 -39.69 -34.68 -15.37
C GLU A 380 -39.51 -33.21 -14.94
N GLY A 381 -40.62 -32.48 -14.82
CA GLY A 381 -40.67 -31.08 -14.36
C GLY A 381 -40.61 -30.02 -15.46
N GLY A 382 -40.05 -30.34 -16.64
CA GLY A 382 -40.05 -29.45 -17.82
C GLY A 382 -38.99 -28.34 -17.80
N GLY A 383 -38.03 -28.40 -16.89
CA GLY A 383 -36.87 -27.52 -16.85
C GLY A 383 -35.84 -27.82 -17.95
N THR A 384 -34.63 -27.24 -17.83
CA THR A 384 -33.55 -27.38 -18.83
C THR A 384 -32.22 -27.76 -18.20
N ILE A 385 -31.37 -28.48 -18.94
CA ILE A 385 -30.03 -28.89 -18.51
C ILE A 385 -29.00 -28.57 -19.61
N SER A 386 -27.81 -28.13 -19.21
CA SER A 386 -26.74 -27.72 -20.14
C SER A 386 -25.40 -28.38 -19.81
N GLY A 387 -24.46 -28.37 -20.76
CA GLY A 387 -23.17 -29.05 -20.60
C GLY A 387 -23.30 -30.56 -20.55
N THR A 388 -24.04 -31.12 -21.52
CA THR A 388 -24.30 -32.56 -21.68
C THR A 388 -24.36 -32.88 -23.19
N PRO A 389 -23.72 -33.98 -23.66
CA PRO A 389 -22.83 -34.87 -22.91
C PRO A 389 -21.56 -34.17 -22.44
N THR A 390 -20.84 -34.82 -21.52
CA THR A 390 -19.63 -34.31 -20.86
C THR A 390 -18.74 -35.48 -20.46
N THR A 391 -17.43 -35.31 -20.39
CA THR A 391 -16.51 -36.38 -19.97
C THR A 391 -16.15 -36.28 -18.48
N SER A 392 -15.87 -37.43 -17.87
CA SER A 392 -15.26 -37.47 -16.54
C SER A 392 -13.82 -36.94 -16.53
N ARG A 393 -13.38 -36.42 -15.38
CA ARG A 393 -12.01 -35.94 -15.13
C ARG A 393 -11.17 -36.99 -14.41
N ALA A 394 -9.90 -36.70 -14.16
CA ALA A 394 -8.95 -37.51 -13.38
C ALA A 394 -9.42 -37.95 -11.98
N ASP A 395 -10.42 -37.29 -11.38
CA ASP A 395 -11.06 -37.69 -10.11
C ASP A 395 -12.34 -38.52 -10.28
N GLY A 396 -12.64 -38.92 -11.52
CA GLY A 396 -13.81 -39.67 -11.95
C GLY A 396 -15.08 -38.83 -12.06
N LEU A 397 -15.04 -37.52 -11.74
CA LEU A 397 -16.25 -36.69 -11.72
C LEU A 397 -16.64 -36.16 -13.10
N ALA A 398 -17.92 -36.33 -13.42
CA ALA A 398 -18.60 -35.74 -14.58
C ALA A 398 -19.85 -34.99 -14.11
N TRP A 399 -20.15 -33.82 -14.68
CA TRP A 399 -21.30 -33.00 -14.28
C TRP A 399 -21.88 -32.15 -15.41
N ALA A 400 -23.20 -31.95 -15.35
CA ALA A 400 -23.88 -30.94 -16.15
C ALA A 400 -23.45 -29.52 -15.73
N SER A 401 -23.31 -28.59 -16.67
CA SER A 401 -22.89 -27.21 -16.41
C SER A 401 -23.95 -26.40 -15.67
N SER A 402 -25.23 -26.59 -15.99
CA SER A 402 -26.37 -26.01 -15.25
C SER A 402 -27.61 -26.90 -15.36
N TRP A 403 -28.46 -26.83 -14.34
CA TRP A 403 -29.83 -27.37 -14.35
C TRP A 403 -30.75 -26.27 -13.87
N HIS A 404 -31.76 -25.90 -14.67
CA HIS A 404 -32.87 -25.04 -14.24
C HIS A 404 -34.12 -25.89 -14.05
N LEU A 405 -34.90 -25.58 -13.02
CA LEU A 405 -36.22 -26.18 -12.83
C LEU A 405 -37.24 -25.61 -13.83
N GLY A 406 -38.35 -26.33 -14.03
CA GLY A 406 -39.47 -25.83 -14.83
C GLY A 406 -40.35 -24.83 -14.07
N PRO A 407 -41.41 -24.30 -14.73
CA PRO A 407 -42.26 -23.22 -14.22
C PRO A 407 -43.34 -23.66 -13.21
N LEU A 408 -43.38 -24.95 -12.82
CA LEU A 408 -44.40 -25.50 -11.94
C LEU A 408 -43.78 -25.97 -10.61
N PRO A 409 -44.37 -25.63 -9.44
CA PRO A 409 -43.86 -26.04 -8.14
C PRO A 409 -44.19 -27.51 -7.89
N ALA A 410 -43.35 -28.38 -8.47
CA ALA A 410 -43.52 -29.82 -8.56
C ALA A 410 -42.17 -30.54 -8.65
N LEU A 411 -42.18 -31.87 -8.65
CA LEU A 411 -40.98 -32.67 -8.80
C LEU A 411 -40.35 -32.47 -10.19
N ASN A 412 -39.07 -32.15 -10.22
CA ASN A 412 -38.22 -32.12 -11.40
C ASN A 412 -37.21 -33.27 -11.30
N ARG A 413 -36.90 -33.94 -12.41
CA ARG A 413 -35.97 -35.09 -12.42
C ARG A 413 -35.02 -35.06 -13.60
N VAL A 414 -33.76 -35.42 -13.34
CA VAL A 414 -32.70 -35.57 -14.34
C VAL A 414 -32.06 -36.95 -14.18
N GLU A 415 -31.94 -37.69 -15.28
CA GLU A 415 -31.22 -38.96 -15.35
C GLU A 415 -29.81 -38.74 -15.92
N ALA A 416 -28.82 -39.42 -15.34
CA ALA A 416 -27.47 -39.54 -15.88
C ALA A 416 -27.20 -40.96 -16.37
N ARG A 417 -26.56 -41.07 -17.53
CA ARG A 417 -26.16 -42.31 -18.22
C ARG A 417 -24.70 -42.18 -18.66
N ALA A 418 -23.89 -43.19 -18.40
CA ALA A 418 -22.51 -43.28 -18.86
C ALA A 418 -22.37 -44.34 -19.95
N GLU A 419 -21.44 -44.18 -20.90
CA GLU A 419 -21.12 -45.26 -21.84
C GLU A 419 -20.49 -46.46 -21.10
N GLY A 420 -20.88 -47.68 -21.48
CA GLY A 420 -20.39 -48.93 -20.89
C GLY A 420 -21.10 -49.40 -19.61
N ILE A 421 -21.94 -48.57 -18.97
CA ILE A 421 -22.61 -48.87 -17.69
C ILE A 421 -24.12 -48.95 -17.90
N GLU A 422 -24.78 -50.02 -17.42
CA GLU A 422 -26.24 -50.20 -17.58
C GLU A 422 -27.04 -49.42 -16.51
N GLU A 423 -26.50 -49.28 -15.30
CA GLU A 423 -27.08 -48.52 -14.20
C GLU A 423 -27.15 -47.01 -14.50
N THR A 424 -28.16 -46.36 -13.93
CA THR A 424 -28.42 -44.91 -14.12
C THR A 424 -28.55 -44.21 -12.76
N VAL A 425 -28.15 -42.94 -12.71
CA VAL A 425 -28.29 -42.10 -11.52
C VAL A 425 -29.35 -41.04 -11.77
N VAL A 426 -30.42 -41.03 -10.98
CA VAL A 426 -31.52 -40.06 -11.13
C VAL A 426 -31.50 -39.03 -10.01
N PHE A 427 -31.25 -37.78 -10.38
CA PHE A 427 -31.31 -36.61 -9.53
C PHE A 427 -32.73 -36.04 -9.51
N GLN A 428 -33.14 -35.53 -8.35
CA GLN A 428 -34.47 -35.01 -8.08
C GLN A 428 -34.37 -33.62 -7.44
N ALA A 429 -35.30 -32.74 -7.80
CA ALA A 429 -35.43 -31.42 -7.19
C ALA A 429 -36.90 -31.04 -7.04
N THR A 430 -37.31 -30.64 -5.84
CA THR A 430 -38.64 -30.07 -5.60
C THR A 430 -38.63 -28.62 -6.05
N GLY A 431 -39.49 -28.27 -7.01
CA GLY A 431 -39.79 -26.89 -7.36
C GLY A 431 -40.61 -26.22 -6.27
N LEU A 432 -40.04 -25.21 -5.62
CA LEU A 432 -40.71 -24.36 -4.66
C LEU A 432 -41.36 -23.16 -5.35
N GLU A 433 -42.50 -22.70 -4.83
CA GLU A 433 -43.13 -21.45 -5.25
C GLU A 433 -42.27 -20.25 -4.78
N VAL A 434 -42.03 -19.27 -5.67
CA VAL A 434 -41.19 -18.10 -5.37
C VAL A 434 -41.86 -17.22 -4.30
N PRO A 435 -41.24 -16.97 -3.13
CA PRO A 435 -41.74 -16.02 -2.16
C PRO A 435 -41.57 -14.60 -2.70
N ARG A 436 -42.64 -14.04 -3.26
CA ARG A 436 -42.62 -12.69 -3.85
C ARG A 436 -42.63 -11.62 -2.77
N PHE A 437 -41.45 -11.12 -2.44
CA PHE A 437 -41.28 -9.85 -1.74
C PHE A 437 -40.59 -8.83 -2.65
N ASP A 438 -40.85 -7.55 -2.38
CA ASP A 438 -40.17 -6.40 -2.98
C ASP A 438 -39.40 -5.69 -1.87
N LEU A 439 -38.30 -5.02 -2.20
CA LEU A 439 -37.52 -4.20 -1.27
C LEU A 439 -37.70 -2.72 -1.64
N ILE A 440 -38.16 -1.94 -0.68
CA ILE A 440 -38.58 -0.56 -0.92
C ILE A 440 -37.69 0.35 -0.10
N VAL A 441 -36.84 1.15 -0.76
CA VAL A 441 -36.25 2.33 -0.14
C VAL A 441 -37.37 3.36 0.00
N GLU A 442 -37.90 3.45 1.21
CA GLU A 442 -39.04 4.30 1.52
C GLU A 442 -38.58 5.76 1.66
N GLU A 443 -37.55 5.99 2.48
CA GLU A 443 -37.01 7.32 2.76
C GLU A 443 -35.49 7.30 2.92
N VAL A 444 -34.84 8.40 2.53
CA VAL A 444 -33.42 8.69 2.78
C VAL A 444 -33.31 10.11 3.30
N HIS A 445 -32.87 10.29 4.54
CA HIS A 445 -32.87 11.59 5.22
C HIS A 445 -31.66 11.75 6.16
N LEU A 446 -31.41 12.97 6.62
CA LEU A 446 -30.25 13.33 7.44
C LEU A 446 -30.69 13.91 8.79
N ASN A 447 -30.36 13.22 9.90
CA ASN A 447 -30.66 13.68 11.26
C ASN A 447 -29.39 14.26 11.94
N GLN A 448 -29.56 15.36 12.67
CA GLN A 448 -28.54 16.05 13.48
C GLN A 448 -29.11 16.50 14.85
N GLY A 449 -30.27 15.93 15.22
CA GLY A 449 -31.17 16.36 16.29
C GLY A 449 -32.53 15.70 16.09
N SER A 450 -33.62 16.37 16.49
CA SER A 450 -34.99 15.89 16.28
C SER A 450 -35.55 16.41 14.95
N GLN A 451 -35.54 15.58 13.92
CA GLN A 451 -35.94 15.94 12.55
C GLN A 451 -36.81 14.85 11.94
N HIS A 452 -37.94 15.24 11.34
CA HIS A 452 -38.80 14.31 10.60
C HIS A 452 -38.07 13.66 9.42
N THR A 453 -38.37 12.39 9.19
CA THR A 453 -37.82 11.58 8.11
C THR A 453 -38.26 12.04 6.72
N THR A 454 -39.42 12.71 6.65
CA THR A 454 -40.01 13.36 5.47
C THR A 454 -39.32 14.66 5.05
N GLY A 455 -38.25 15.09 5.73
CA GLY A 455 -37.40 16.22 5.32
C GLY A 455 -37.87 17.62 5.72
N GLY A 456 -38.92 17.75 6.53
CA GLY A 456 -39.52 19.05 6.88
C GLY A 456 -38.66 20.02 7.71
N ILE A 457 -37.50 19.59 8.23
CA ILE A 457 -36.56 20.45 8.98
C ILE A 457 -35.17 20.31 8.38
N LEU A 458 -34.67 21.39 7.77
CA LEU A 458 -33.45 21.38 6.97
C LEU A 458 -32.18 21.22 7.82
N PRO A 459 -31.25 20.30 7.45
CA PRO A 459 -29.94 20.17 8.09
C PRO A 459 -29.13 21.48 8.11
N VAL A 460 -28.29 21.61 9.13
CA VAL A 460 -27.34 22.71 9.34
C VAL A 460 -25.97 22.32 8.77
N ALA A 461 -25.42 23.14 7.89
CA ALA A 461 -24.08 22.93 7.32
C ALA A 461 -22.99 22.98 8.39
N GLY A 462 -21.99 22.10 8.32
CA GLY A 462 -20.88 22.08 9.27
C GLY A 462 -21.20 21.46 10.64
N ARG A 463 -22.37 20.87 10.81
CA ARG A 463 -22.78 20.10 12.00
C ARG A 463 -22.74 18.60 11.65
N PRO A 464 -22.19 17.70 12.51
CA PRO A 464 -22.19 16.26 12.25
C PRO A 464 -23.61 15.68 12.29
N GLY A 465 -23.81 14.49 11.72
CA GLY A 465 -25.13 13.86 11.66
C GLY A 465 -25.10 12.41 11.21
N VAL A 466 -26.28 11.84 11.01
CA VAL A 466 -26.46 10.49 10.46
C VAL A 466 -27.38 10.55 9.24
N LEU A 467 -26.88 10.02 8.12
CA LEU A 467 -27.72 9.73 6.96
C LEU A 467 -28.40 8.38 7.21
N ARG A 468 -29.73 8.41 7.25
CA ARG A 468 -30.57 7.26 7.55
C ARG A 468 -31.31 6.82 6.30
N VAL A 469 -31.15 5.54 5.96
CA VAL A 469 -31.87 4.85 4.88
C VAL A 469 -32.90 3.94 5.52
N VAL A 470 -34.17 4.22 5.24
CA VAL A 470 -35.32 3.40 5.63
C VAL A 470 -35.63 2.45 4.49
N VAL A 471 -35.42 1.16 4.71
CA VAL A 471 -35.76 0.10 3.75
C VAL A 471 -36.77 -0.83 4.43
N ARG A 472 -37.85 -1.16 3.71
CA ARG A 472 -38.80 -2.20 4.13
C ARG A 472 -39.05 -3.25 3.07
N ALA A 473 -39.52 -4.41 3.48
CA ALA A 473 -40.05 -5.45 2.61
C ALA A 473 -41.57 -5.37 2.47
N THR A 474 -42.14 -5.96 1.42
CA THR A 474 -43.61 -6.11 1.27
C THR A 474 -44.19 -7.28 2.06
N THR A 475 -43.38 -8.25 2.47
CA THR A 475 -43.74 -9.38 3.33
C THR A 475 -42.62 -9.64 4.33
N GLU A 476 -42.89 -10.45 5.36
CA GLU A 476 -41.81 -10.97 6.22
C GLU A 476 -40.75 -11.69 5.36
N THR A 477 -39.47 -11.43 5.64
CA THR A 477 -38.33 -12.00 4.92
C THR A 477 -37.12 -12.09 5.84
N GLN A 478 -36.26 -13.10 5.63
CA GLN A 478 -34.96 -13.21 6.30
C GLN A 478 -33.82 -12.58 5.49
N ALA A 479 -34.14 -11.94 4.36
CA ALA A 479 -33.16 -11.24 3.53
C ALA A 479 -32.37 -10.18 4.32
N SER A 480 -31.06 -10.12 4.06
CA SER A 480 -30.15 -9.12 4.62
C SER A 480 -29.34 -8.48 3.48
N PRO A 481 -29.92 -7.52 2.74
CA PRO A 481 -29.26 -6.90 1.60
C PRO A 481 -28.07 -6.04 2.04
N SER A 482 -27.02 -6.05 1.22
CA SER A 482 -26.01 -5.00 1.23
C SER A 482 -26.64 -3.68 0.73
N VAL A 483 -26.28 -2.56 1.35
CA VAL A 483 -26.78 -1.24 0.95
C VAL A 483 -25.61 -0.34 0.62
N ARG A 484 -25.49 0.05 -0.65
CA ARG A 484 -24.45 0.96 -1.10
C ARG A 484 -24.97 2.39 -1.06
N ILE A 485 -24.22 3.27 -0.41
CA ILE A 485 -24.48 4.71 -0.37
C ILE A 485 -23.34 5.45 -1.06
N ARG A 486 -23.68 6.39 -1.93
CA ARG A 486 -22.74 7.33 -2.55
C ARG A 486 -23.13 8.76 -2.19
N LEU A 487 -22.16 9.53 -1.69
CA LEU A 487 -22.27 10.94 -1.39
C LEU A 487 -21.54 11.74 -2.47
N ARG A 488 -22.15 12.85 -2.92
CA ARG A 488 -21.60 13.73 -3.94
C ARG A 488 -21.79 15.19 -3.55
N GLN A 489 -20.88 16.06 -3.98
CA GLN A 489 -21.07 17.51 -3.89
C GLN A 489 -20.47 18.16 -5.14
N GLY A 490 -21.24 19.07 -5.78
CA GLY A 490 -20.78 19.76 -6.99
C GLY A 490 -20.37 18.82 -8.14
N GLY A 491 -20.99 17.65 -8.22
CA GLY A 491 -20.63 16.59 -9.18
C GLY A 491 -19.48 15.67 -8.78
N THR A 492 -18.70 16.00 -7.74
CA THR A 492 -17.58 15.18 -7.25
C THR A 492 -18.06 14.20 -6.18
N ILE A 493 -17.73 12.90 -6.31
CA ILE A 493 -18.01 11.90 -5.26
C ILE A 493 -17.15 12.22 -4.04
N LEU A 494 -17.79 12.39 -2.87
CA LEU A 494 -17.12 12.57 -1.59
C LEU A 494 -16.79 11.21 -0.93
N ARG A 495 -17.71 10.24 -1.04
CA ARG A 495 -17.64 8.95 -0.35
C ARG A 495 -18.51 7.92 -1.05
N GLU A 496 -18.06 6.67 -1.09
CA GLU A 496 -18.84 5.50 -1.49
C GLU A 496 -18.65 4.44 -0.39
N GLU A 497 -19.73 3.98 0.22
CA GLU A 497 -19.68 3.09 1.38
C GLU A 497 -20.75 2.00 1.32
N TRP A 498 -20.38 0.82 1.79
CA TRP A 498 -21.26 -0.34 1.92
C TRP A 498 -21.73 -0.44 3.37
N VAL A 499 -22.97 -0.06 3.61
CA VAL A 499 -23.59 -0.02 4.94
C VAL A 499 -24.25 -1.37 5.21
N SER A 500 -23.96 -1.92 6.38
CA SER A 500 -24.55 -3.15 6.91
C SER A 500 -25.39 -2.84 8.16
N ARG A 501 -26.38 -3.69 8.44
CA ARG A 501 -27.29 -3.58 9.58
C ARG A 501 -27.14 -4.82 10.48
N SER A 502 -27.29 -4.65 11.79
CA SER A 502 -27.04 -5.70 12.79
C SER A 502 -28.27 -6.57 13.14
N GLY A 503 -29.38 -6.44 12.41
CA GLY A 503 -30.60 -7.24 12.60
C GLY A 503 -30.85 -8.23 11.47
N SER A 504 -31.49 -9.36 11.78
CA SER A 504 -32.00 -10.34 10.81
C SER A 504 -33.26 -9.82 10.10
N GLY A 505 -33.36 -10.04 8.78
CA GLY A 505 -34.58 -9.79 7.98
C GLY A 505 -34.95 -8.32 7.79
N VAL A 506 -35.25 -7.91 6.55
CA VAL A 506 -35.76 -6.53 6.30
C VAL A 506 -37.16 -6.40 6.92
N PRO A 507 -37.42 -5.41 7.80
CA PRO A 507 -38.75 -5.25 8.41
C PRO A 507 -39.83 -4.92 7.39
N VAL A 508 -41.09 -5.27 7.67
CA VAL A 508 -42.25 -4.82 6.88
C VAL A 508 -42.67 -3.40 7.27
N GLU A 509 -42.58 -3.08 8.56
CA GLU A 509 -42.81 -1.73 9.12
C GLU A 509 -41.62 -1.40 10.05
N PRO A 510 -40.61 -0.62 9.59
CA PRO A 510 -39.43 -0.32 10.40
C PRO A 510 -39.74 0.65 11.56
N ASP A 511 -39.45 0.23 12.80
CA ASP A 511 -39.53 1.12 13.97
C ASP A 511 -38.38 2.14 13.93
N LEU A 512 -38.75 3.39 13.67
CA LEU A 512 -37.80 4.50 13.55
C LEU A 512 -37.17 4.92 14.89
N THR A 513 -37.64 4.45 16.05
CA THR A 513 -36.90 4.58 17.32
C THR A 513 -35.73 3.60 17.43
N VAL A 514 -35.78 2.47 16.71
CA VAL A 514 -34.81 1.38 16.80
C VAL A 514 -33.78 1.49 15.67
N GLY A 515 -32.60 2.03 15.99
CA GLY A 515 -31.51 2.22 15.02
C GLY A 515 -31.06 0.94 14.29
N THR A 516 -31.26 -0.25 14.86
CA THR A 516 -30.94 -1.55 14.22
C THR A 516 -31.98 -2.03 13.20
N GLN A 517 -33.05 -1.26 12.96
CA GLN A 517 -34.04 -1.52 11.90
C GLN A 517 -33.79 -0.69 10.63
N THR A 518 -32.84 0.24 10.63
CA THR A 518 -32.46 1.07 9.47
C THR A 518 -30.96 0.95 9.15
N TRP A 519 -30.57 1.36 7.94
CA TRP A 519 -29.17 1.44 7.52
C TRP A 519 -28.70 2.87 7.75
N ASN A 520 -27.66 3.06 8.56
CA ASN A 520 -27.27 4.37 9.08
C ASN A 520 -25.80 4.64 8.78
N LEU A 521 -25.51 5.78 8.14
CA LEU A 521 -24.17 6.23 7.76
C LEU A 521 -23.84 7.53 8.52
N SER A 522 -22.88 7.48 9.45
CA SER A 522 -22.43 8.67 10.16
C SER A 522 -21.66 9.61 9.23
N LEU A 523 -22.11 10.87 9.19
CA LEU A 523 -21.57 11.93 8.34
C LEU A 523 -20.83 12.99 9.16
N GLN A 524 -19.66 13.37 8.66
CA GLN A 524 -18.78 14.37 9.22
C GLN A 524 -19.24 15.81 8.90
N PRO A 525 -18.84 16.81 9.70
CA PRO A 525 -19.12 18.23 9.45
C PRO A 525 -18.77 18.71 8.03
N GLN A 526 -17.71 18.14 7.43
CA GLN A 526 -17.21 18.49 6.10
C GLN A 526 -18.01 17.84 4.97
N GLU A 527 -18.71 16.74 5.23
CA GLU A 527 -19.63 16.09 4.27
C GLU A 527 -20.98 16.81 4.23
N ILE A 528 -21.45 17.31 5.39
CA ILE A 528 -22.73 18.01 5.50
C ILE A 528 -22.56 19.49 5.13
N GLN A 529 -22.64 19.78 3.83
CA GLN A 529 -22.47 21.10 3.24
C GLN A 529 -23.53 21.40 2.15
N PRO A 530 -23.80 22.67 1.81
CA PRO A 530 -24.77 23.02 0.78
C PRO A 530 -24.41 22.38 -0.58
N GLY A 531 -25.41 21.82 -1.26
CA GLY A 531 -25.22 21.05 -2.48
C GLY A 531 -24.70 19.61 -2.27
N LEU A 532 -24.84 19.06 -1.06
CA LEU A 532 -24.73 17.63 -0.80
C LEU A 532 -25.83 16.87 -1.56
N GLU A 533 -25.45 15.79 -2.23
CA GLU A 533 -26.35 14.90 -2.97
C GLU A 533 -26.06 13.44 -2.59
N VAL A 534 -27.09 12.61 -2.63
CA VAL A 534 -27.03 11.19 -2.23
C VAL A 534 -27.59 10.27 -3.31
N GLN A 535 -26.96 9.10 -3.45
CA GLN A 535 -27.50 7.94 -4.15
C GLN A 535 -27.46 6.74 -3.22
N VAL A 536 -28.52 5.93 -3.19
CA VAL A 536 -28.61 4.69 -2.40
C VAL A 536 -29.10 3.55 -3.28
N GLU A 537 -28.48 2.38 -3.15
CA GLU A 537 -28.83 1.15 -3.88
C GLU A 537 -28.82 -0.05 -2.92
N VAL A 538 -29.96 -0.72 -2.77
CA VAL A 538 -30.18 -1.91 -1.94
C VAL A 538 -30.07 -3.15 -2.81
N ASP A 539 -29.22 -4.11 -2.41
CA ASP A 539 -28.83 -5.25 -3.24
C ASP A 539 -28.34 -4.82 -4.65
N PRO A 540 -27.30 -3.97 -4.75
CA PRO A 540 -26.77 -3.48 -6.02
C PRO A 540 -26.05 -4.57 -6.83
N GLU A 541 -25.75 -5.72 -6.23
CA GLU A 541 -25.19 -6.92 -6.88
C GLU A 541 -26.29 -7.86 -7.41
N ALA A 542 -27.56 -7.55 -7.15
CA ALA A 542 -28.74 -8.29 -7.59
C ALA A 542 -28.80 -9.76 -7.11
N LEU A 543 -28.33 -10.02 -5.88
CA LEU A 543 -28.26 -11.36 -5.27
C LEU A 543 -29.61 -11.86 -4.71
N LEU A 544 -30.58 -10.97 -4.50
CA LEU A 544 -31.92 -11.29 -4.00
C LEU A 544 -32.94 -11.14 -5.13
N GLU A 545 -33.73 -12.17 -5.41
CA GLU A 545 -34.89 -12.02 -6.30
C GLU A 545 -35.97 -11.17 -5.62
N VAL A 546 -36.41 -10.12 -6.30
CA VAL A 546 -37.39 -9.12 -5.81
C VAL A 546 -38.33 -8.70 -6.94
N GLU A 547 -39.56 -8.29 -6.62
CA GLU A 547 -40.54 -7.94 -7.66
C GLU A 547 -40.12 -6.79 -8.60
N ARG A 548 -39.34 -5.81 -8.09
CA ARG A 548 -38.96 -4.58 -8.79
C ARG A 548 -37.53 -4.20 -8.39
N ARG A 549 -36.79 -3.50 -9.27
CA ARG A 549 -35.42 -3.01 -8.97
C ARG A 549 -35.35 -1.48 -8.87
N GLU A 550 -36.41 -0.80 -9.29
CA GLU A 550 -36.62 0.64 -9.22
C GLU A 550 -36.99 1.09 -7.79
N THR A 551 -37.54 0.16 -7.00
CA THR A 551 -37.94 0.28 -5.58
C THR A 551 -36.74 0.18 -4.65
N ASN A 552 -35.76 -0.67 -4.98
CA ASN A 552 -34.50 -0.88 -4.27
C ASN A 552 -33.55 0.34 -4.24
N ARG A 553 -33.86 1.48 -4.88
CA ARG A 553 -32.90 2.59 -5.03
C ARG A 553 -33.50 3.97 -4.80
N PHE A 554 -32.66 4.89 -4.33
CA PHE A 554 -32.98 6.29 -4.14
C PHE A 554 -31.95 7.18 -4.86
N PRO A 555 -32.38 8.13 -5.71
CA PRO A 555 -33.75 8.30 -6.21
C PRO A 555 -34.15 7.15 -7.18
N ARG A 556 -35.45 6.88 -7.30
CA ARG A 556 -35.97 5.68 -8.01
C ARG A 556 -35.68 5.66 -9.52
N ASN A 557 -35.54 6.84 -10.12
CA ASN A 557 -35.08 7.04 -11.51
C ASN A 557 -33.56 6.88 -11.70
N GLY A 558 -32.78 6.68 -10.63
CA GLY A 558 -31.32 6.62 -10.65
C GLY A 558 -30.64 7.99 -10.70
N GLY A 559 -29.31 7.99 -10.56
CA GLY A 559 -28.53 9.23 -10.37
C GLY A 559 -28.49 9.63 -8.90
N PHE A 560 -28.43 10.92 -8.62
CA PHE A 560 -28.31 11.49 -7.27
C PHE A 560 -29.49 12.41 -6.96
N ALA A 561 -29.92 12.43 -5.71
CA ALA A 561 -30.91 13.37 -5.17
C ALA A 561 -30.23 14.38 -4.25
N SER A 562 -30.59 15.67 -4.35
CA SER A 562 -30.07 16.71 -3.46
C SER A 562 -30.63 16.54 -2.05
N LEU A 563 -29.77 16.68 -1.04
CA LEU A 563 -30.16 16.89 0.35
C LEU A 563 -30.00 18.39 0.64
N GLU A 564 -31.10 19.08 0.96
CA GLU A 564 -31.08 20.53 1.16
C GLU A 564 -30.43 20.90 2.51
N VAL A 565 -29.11 21.07 2.50
CA VAL A 565 -28.31 21.51 3.64
C VAL A 565 -28.16 23.03 3.61
N VAL A 566 -28.60 23.72 4.66
CA VAL A 566 -28.55 25.18 4.79
C VAL A 566 -27.47 25.60 5.78
N ARG A 567 -26.65 26.59 5.39
CA ARG A 567 -25.63 27.20 6.25
C ARG A 567 -26.23 28.38 7.01
N ASP A 568 -26.17 28.31 8.33
CA ASP A 568 -26.53 29.43 9.20
C ASP A 568 -25.30 30.29 9.52
N PRO A 569 -25.48 31.56 9.92
CA PRO A 569 -24.44 32.33 10.61
C PRO A 569 -24.07 31.68 11.95
N ASP A 570 -22.81 31.85 12.36
CA ASP A 570 -22.31 31.33 13.65
C ASP A 570 -23.15 31.84 14.83
N PHE A 571 -23.35 30.97 15.81
CA PHE A 571 -24.04 31.31 17.05
C PHE A 571 -23.03 31.89 18.04
N ARG A 572 -23.10 33.20 18.26
CA ARG A 572 -22.14 33.95 19.08
C ARG A 572 -22.67 34.19 20.49
N VAL A 573 -21.94 33.74 21.51
CA VAL A 573 -22.28 33.96 22.93
C VAL A 573 -21.20 34.77 23.63
N ARG A 574 -21.59 35.81 24.37
CA ARG A 574 -20.70 36.57 25.25
C ARG A 574 -21.05 36.21 26.70
N PHE A 575 -20.17 35.43 27.33
CA PHE A 575 -20.29 35.04 28.72
C PHE A 575 -19.84 36.17 29.64
N ILE A 576 -20.64 36.42 30.68
CA ILE A 576 -20.44 37.50 31.64
C ILE A 576 -20.40 36.86 33.03
N PRO A 577 -19.22 36.75 33.67
CA PRO A 577 -19.14 36.38 35.08
C PRO A 577 -19.81 37.49 35.90
N VAL A 578 -20.92 37.20 36.57
CA VAL A 578 -21.62 38.19 37.40
C VAL A 578 -21.03 38.13 38.81
N HIS A 579 -20.51 39.27 39.28
CA HIS A 579 -20.04 39.49 40.66
C HIS A 579 -21.08 40.31 41.43
N GLN A 580 -21.62 39.77 42.51
CA GLN A 580 -22.58 40.48 43.37
C GLN A 580 -21.86 41.08 44.58
N SER A 581 -21.66 42.40 44.59
CA SER A 581 -20.94 43.11 45.67
C SER A 581 -21.60 42.93 47.04
N THR A 582 -22.92 42.73 47.06
CA THR A 582 -23.74 42.42 48.24
C THR A 582 -23.44 41.07 48.91
N THR A 583 -22.69 40.19 48.24
CA THR A 583 -22.35 38.84 48.73
C THR A 583 -20.86 38.45 48.57
N GLY A 584 -20.13 39.11 47.67
CA GLY A 584 -18.76 38.73 47.29
C GLY A 584 -18.69 37.43 46.47
N LEU A 585 -19.79 37.01 45.84
CA LEU A 585 -19.86 35.82 45.00
C LEU A 585 -19.74 36.19 43.51
N THR A 586 -19.00 35.38 42.75
CA THR A 586 -18.78 35.57 41.30
C THR A 586 -19.00 34.27 40.54
N GLY A 587 -19.90 34.28 39.54
CA GLY A 587 -20.24 33.08 38.75
C GLY A 587 -19.07 32.54 37.92
N ARG A 588 -18.82 31.24 38.03
CA ARG A 588 -17.56 30.61 37.58
C ARG A 588 -17.55 30.23 36.10
N VAL A 589 -17.42 31.22 35.23
CA VAL A 589 -17.16 31.03 33.80
C VAL A 589 -15.78 31.57 33.39
N SER A 590 -15.12 30.86 32.48
CA SER A 590 -13.76 31.09 31.98
C SER A 590 -13.60 30.43 30.61
N ASP A 591 -12.58 30.82 29.83
CA ASP A 591 -12.33 30.17 28.53
C ASP A 591 -12.08 28.66 28.62
N GLN A 592 -11.69 28.16 29.81
CA GLN A 592 -11.44 26.75 30.08
C GLN A 592 -12.74 25.92 30.26
N ASN A 593 -13.86 26.53 30.64
CA ASN A 593 -15.14 25.84 30.88
C ASN A 593 -16.34 26.38 30.10
N ALA A 594 -16.21 27.50 29.38
CA ALA A 594 -17.27 28.06 28.54
C ALA A 594 -17.86 27.07 27.52
N SER A 595 -17.04 26.17 26.96
CA SER A 595 -17.50 25.10 26.06
C SER A 595 -18.37 24.05 26.77
N ALA A 596 -18.21 23.84 28.08
CA ALA A 596 -19.02 22.89 28.85
C ALA A 596 -20.43 23.43 29.12
N PHE A 597 -20.58 24.75 29.35
CA PHE A 597 -21.89 25.41 29.35
C PHE A 597 -22.59 25.24 27.99
N LEU A 598 -21.84 25.30 26.88
CA LEU A 598 -22.38 25.16 25.53
C LEU A 598 -22.71 23.72 25.10
N ASP A 599 -22.33 22.66 25.82
CA ASP A 599 -22.50 21.25 25.36
C ASP A 599 -23.95 20.90 25.03
N ALA A 600 -24.87 21.07 25.99
CA ALA A 600 -26.28 20.77 25.77
C ALA A 600 -26.91 21.74 24.76
N GLY A 601 -26.46 23.00 24.73
CA GLY A 601 -26.85 23.96 23.69
C GLY A 601 -26.47 23.48 22.28
N TRP A 602 -25.25 22.96 22.11
CA TRP A 602 -24.78 22.38 20.85
C TRP A 602 -25.53 21.10 20.47
N ARG A 603 -25.77 20.20 21.44
CA ARG A 603 -26.41 18.90 21.18
C ARG A 603 -27.91 19.01 20.91
N LEU A 604 -28.61 19.83 21.69
CA LEU A 604 -30.06 19.99 21.63
C LEU A 604 -30.49 21.00 20.58
N LEU A 605 -29.89 22.18 20.52
CA LEU A 605 -30.35 23.24 19.61
C LEU A 605 -29.76 23.06 18.19
N PRO A 606 -30.46 23.47 17.12
CA PRO A 606 -29.99 23.36 15.74
C PRO A 606 -28.92 24.43 15.42
N LEU A 607 -27.78 24.36 16.10
CA LEU A 607 -26.69 25.32 15.95
C LEU A 607 -25.62 24.80 14.99
N GLY A 608 -25.09 25.72 14.17
CA GLY A 608 -23.97 25.50 13.26
C GLY A 608 -22.63 25.72 13.95
N GLY A 609 -21.81 26.63 13.43
CA GLY A 609 -20.61 27.09 14.12
C GLY A 609 -20.97 27.77 15.45
N LEU A 610 -20.17 27.50 16.48
CA LEU A 610 -20.24 28.18 17.77
C LEU A 610 -19.00 29.05 17.93
N ALA A 611 -19.20 30.28 18.41
CA ALA A 611 -18.10 31.14 18.84
C ALA A 611 -18.50 31.81 20.16
N TRP A 612 -17.53 31.97 21.07
CA TRP A 612 -17.78 32.60 22.35
C TRP A 612 -16.61 33.46 22.81
N GLU A 613 -16.93 34.38 23.72
CA GLU A 613 -15.99 35.22 24.45
C GLU A 613 -16.37 35.15 25.93
N VAL A 614 -15.41 34.93 26.83
CA VAL A 614 -15.62 35.18 28.26
C VAL A 614 -15.01 36.53 28.62
N ARG A 615 -15.82 37.36 29.27
CA ARG A 615 -15.44 38.73 29.63
C ARG A 615 -14.80 38.84 31.02
N SER A 616 -14.22 40.01 31.29
CA SER A 616 -13.97 40.45 32.67
C SER A 616 -15.29 40.44 33.47
N PRO A 617 -15.26 40.14 34.78
CA PRO A 617 -16.46 40.11 35.60
C PRO A 617 -17.24 41.43 35.55
N PHE A 618 -18.56 41.32 35.47
CA PHE A 618 -19.50 42.43 35.62
C PHE A 618 -19.98 42.50 37.06
N THR A 619 -19.71 43.61 37.74
CA THR A 619 -20.15 43.86 39.11
C THR A 619 -21.53 44.50 39.16
N THR A 620 -22.39 43.97 40.00
CA THR A 620 -23.72 44.47 40.33
C THR A 620 -23.88 44.63 41.85
N ASP A 621 -24.66 45.64 42.25
CA ASP A 621 -25.14 45.88 43.61
C ASP A 621 -26.50 45.20 43.89
N ALA A 622 -27.00 44.37 42.97
CA ALA A 622 -28.26 43.65 43.13
C ALA A 622 -28.32 42.86 44.45
N PRO A 623 -29.51 42.74 45.07
CA PRO A 623 -29.70 41.93 46.28
C PRO A 623 -29.18 40.49 46.09
N PRO A 624 -28.81 39.79 47.18
CA PRO A 624 -28.50 38.36 47.13
C PRO A 624 -29.59 37.59 46.40
N LEU A 625 -29.22 36.62 45.54
CA LEU A 625 -30.21 35.87 44.76
C LEU A 625 -31.23 35.18 45.68
N ASP A 626 -32.49 35.26 45.28
CA ASP A 626 -33.61 34.60 45.94
C ASP A 626 -34.13 33.45 45.05
N PRO A 627 -34.54 32.30 45.62
CA PRO A 627 -34.92 31.12 44.84
C PRO A 627 -36.28 31.24 44.14
N THR A 628 -37.11 32.25 44.42
CA THR A 628 -38.34 32.57 43.64
C THR A 628 -38.28 33.94 42.97
N ASN A 629 -37.18 34.69 43.15
CA ASN A 629 -37.03 36.09 42.71
C ASN A 629 -37.98 37.06 43.44
N ALA A 630 -38.48 36.71 44.63
CA ALA A 630 -39.39 37.57 45.40
C ALA A 630 -38.78 38.94 45.78
N ASN A 631 -37.45 39.05 45.80
CA ASN A 631 -36.70 40.29 46.03
C ASN A 631 -36.28 41.03 44.74
N GLY A 632 -36.60 40.50 43.55
CA GLY A 632 -36.26 41.10 42.26
C GLY A 632 -34.80 40.99 41.80
N ALA A 633 -33.95 40.22 42.49
CA ALA A 633 -32.53 40.12 42.17
C ALA A 633 -32.24 39.60 40.74
N TRP A 634 -32.92 38.54 40.30
CA TRP A 634 -32.76 38.02 38.93
C TRP A 634 -33.25 39.03 37.89
N SER A 635 -34.36 39.72 38.16
CA SER A 635 -34.90 40.77 37.30
C SER A 635 -33.96 41.95 37.15
N GLN A 636 -33.36 42.42 38.26
CA GLN A 636 -32.37 43.48 38.23
C GLN A 636 -31.15 43.08 37.40
N ILE A 637 -30.56 41.91 37.65
CA ILE A 637 -29.35 41.46 36.94
C ILE A 637 -29.62 41.23 35.44
N LEU A 638 -30.79 40.68 35.07
CA LEU A 638 -31.17 40.51 33.65
C LEU A 638 -31.45 41.85 32.95
N SER A 639 -31.97 42.83 33.69
CA SER A 639 -32.15 44.22 33.22
C SER A 639 -30.80 44.92 33.03
N GLU A 640 -29.86 44.73 33.95
CA GLU A 640 -28.50 45.27 33.89
C GLU A 640 -27.66 44.65 32.77
N ILE A 641 -27.72 43.33 32.56
CA ILE A 641 -27.06 42.69 31.41
C ILE A 641 -27.66 43.13 30.07
N GLN A 642 -28.95 43.48 30.03
CA GLN A 642 -29.58 44.05 28.85
C GLN A 642 -29.15 45.51 28.59
N ALA A 643 -28.96 46.31 29.64
CA ALA A 643 -28.42 47.66 29.54
C ALA A 643 -26.94 47.66 29.11
N LEU A 644 -26.14 46.79 29.72
CA LEU A 644 -24.75 46.44 29.36
C LEU A 644 -24.63 46.13 27.86
N ARG A 645 -25.46 45.20 27.36
CA ARG A 645 -25.52 44.80 25.95
C ARG A 645 -25.80 45.97 25.00
N VAL A 646 -26.73 46.85 25.37
CA VAL A 646 -27.13 48.02 24.56
C VAL A 646 -26.05 49.10 24.57
N ALA A 647 -25.48 49.42 25.73
CA ALA A 647 -24.42 50.42 25.88
C ALA A 647 -23.12 50.02 25.15
N GLU A 648 -22.81 48.71 25.11
CA GLU A 648 -21.71 48.17 24.32
C GLU A 648 -22.02 48.09 22.81
N GLY A 649 -23.27 48.31 22.40
CA GLY A 649 -23.68 48.32 20.99
C GLY A 649 -23.54 46.96 20.30
N ALA A 650 -23.73 45.87 21.05
CA ALA A 650 -23.69 44.51 20.52
C ALA A 650 -24.79 44.27 19.47
N THR A 651 -24.59 43.28 18.59
CA THR A 651 -25.45 43.07 17.41
C THR A 651 -26.26 41.76 17.49
N ASP A 652 -25.76 40.67 16.95
CA ASP A 652 -26.38 39.33 16.92
C ASP A 652 -26.05 38.46 18.15
N GLU A 653 -24.92 38.76 18.81
CA GLU A 653 -24.36 38.10 20.00
C GLU A 653 -25.42 37.90 21.10
N TYR A 654 -25.43 36.75 21.77
CA TYR A 654 -26.30 36.46 22.90
C TYR A 654 -25.52 36.68 24.19
N TYR A 655 -26.00 37.56 25.08
CA TYR A 655 -25.32 37.90 26.34
C TYR A 655 -25.80 36.95 27.44
N TYR A 656 -24.90 36.13 27.98
CA TYR A 656 -25.22 35.12 28.99
C TYR A 656 -24.51 35.41 30.32
N GLY A 657 -25.28 35.89 31.30
CA GLY A 657 -24.81 36.09 32.66
C GLY A 657 -24.68 34.77 33.41
N VAL A 658 -23.50 34.50 33.93
CA VAL A 658 -23.25 33.37 34.82
C VAL A 658 -23.18 33.88 36.25
N VAL A 659 -24.13 33.47 37.08
CA VAL A 659 -24.16 33.74 38.53
C VAL A 659 -23.64 32.54 39.32
N GLN A 660 -23.06 32.77 40.50
CA GLN A 660 -22.65 31.66 41.37
C GLN A 660 -23.86 31.06 42.08
N TRP A 661 -24.06 29.75 42.02
CA TRP A 661 -25.17 29.09 42.72
C TRP A 661 -25.02 29.21 44.25
N PRO A 662 -25.95 29.84 44.98
CA PRO A 662 -25.85 30.03 46.43
C PRO A 662 -26.75 29.08 47.24
N PHE A 663 -27.60 28.28 46.59
CA PHE A 663 -28.69 27.56 47.23
C PHE A 663 -28.36 26.08 47.55
N THR A 664 -28.76 25.62 48.74
CA THR A 664 -28.77 24.20 49.11
C THR A 664 -30.16 23.60 48.89
N GLY A 665 -30.68 23.66 47.66
CA GLY A 665 -32.03 23.25 47.30
C GLY A 665 -32.38 23.55 45.84
N GLY A 666 -33.66 23.45 45.49
CA GLY A 666 -34.19 23.93 44.20
C GLY A 666 -34.68 25.38 44.27
N GLY A 667 -34.81 26.01 43.11
CA GLY A 667 -35.26 27.39 42.91
C GLY A 667 -35.18 27.77 41.43
N ILE A 668 -35.33 29.06 41.11
CA ILE A 668 -35.04 29.61 39.78
C ILE A 668 -33.60 29.27 39.39
N ALA A 669 -33.44 28.66 38.22
CA ALA A 669 -32.19 28.14 37.70
C ALA A 669 -31.56 29.06 36.64
N GLY A 670 -32.42 29.68 35.83
CA GLY A 670 -32.09 30.62 34.78
C GLY A 670 -33.20 31.66 34.61
N PHE A 671 -32.89 32.73 33.87
CA PHE A 671 -33.79 33.87 33.73
C PHE A 671 -33.49 34.60 32.41
N ALA A 672 -34.42 34.62 31.45
CA ALA A 672 -34.17 35.18 30.13
C ALA A 672 -35.39 35.87 29.50
N TYR A 673 -35.13 36.65 28.45
CA TYR A 673 -36.19 37.26 27.65
C TYR A 673 -36.81 36.27 26.66
N ILE A 674 -38.15 36.27 26.58
CA ILE A 674 -38.90 35.56 25.55
C ILE A 674 -39.09 36.50 24.36
N LEU A 675 -38.34 36.27 23.28
CA LEU A 675 -38.29 37.23 22.18
C LEU A 675 -39.41 37.06 21.14
N PRO A 676 -40.06 38.15 20.67
CA PRO A 676 -41.20 38.08 19.76
C PRO A 676 -40.83 37.76 18.30
N GLY A 677 -39.57 37.96 17.91
CA GLY A 677 -39.07 37.70 16.57
C GLY A 677 -37.56 37.91 16.45
N PRO A 678 -36.91 37.37 15.40
CA PRO A 678 -35.45 37.31 15.31
C PRO A 678 -34.76 38.68 15.12
N SER A 679 -35.46 39.73 14.70
CA SER A 679 -34.91 41.09 14.68
C SER A 679 -34.67 41.69 16.08
N HIS A 680 -35.30 41.14 17.13
CA HIS A 680 -35.37 41.80 18.43
C HIS A 680 -33.99 41.88 19.12
N PRO A 681 -33.59 43.05 19.64
CA PRO A 681 -32.22 43.26 20.14
C PRO A 681 -31.96 42.65 21.52
N ALA A 682 -32.99 42.32 22.31
CA ALA A 682 -32.88 41.93 23.72
C ALA A 682 -32.40 40.49 23.97
N ARG A 683 -31.33 40.07 23.29
CA ARG A 683 -30.70 38.74 23.39
C ARG A 683 -29.83 38.63 24.66
N SER A 684 -30.48 38.62 25.81
CA SER A 684 -29.84 38.40 27.10
C SER A 684 -30.54 37.32 27.94
N ALA A 685 -29.74 36.60 28.73
CA ALA A 685 -30.15 35.51 29.62
C ALA A 685 -29.22 35.40 30.84
N LEU A 686 -29.68 34.72 31.90
CA LEU A 686 -28.94 34.36 33.10
C LEU A 686 -29.01 32.86 33.37
N GLY A 687 -27.99 32.31 34.02
CA GLY A 687 -28.07 31.01 34.69
C GLY A 687 -26.90 30.75 35.64
N PHE A 688 -27.00 29.67 36.41
CA PHE A 688 -26.00 29.31 37.44
C PHE A 688 -24.73 28.64 36.89
N ASP A 689 -23.71 28.48 37.75
CA ASP A 689 -22.36 27.99 37.39
C ASP A 689 -22.05 26.51 37.69
N GLU A 690 -22.96 25.77 38.34
CA GLU A 690 -22.85 24.33 38.54
C GLU A 690 -23.02 23.55 37.21
N LEU A 691 -21.89 23.28 36.53
CA LEU A 691 -21.81 22.69 35.19
C LEU A 691 -22.67 21.43 34.91
N VAL A 692 -23.06 20.65 35.92
CA VAL A 692 -23.89 19.45 35.75
C VAL A 692 -25.30 19.80 35.28
N GLY A 693 -25.87 20.90 35.79
CA GLY A 693 -27.16 21.44 35.34
C GLY A 693 -27.03 22.62 34.37
N ALA A 694 -26.00 23.45 34.55
CA ALA A 694 -25.89 24.76 33.91
C ALA A 694 -25.93 24.74 32.38
N SER A 695 -25.46 23.66 31.73
CA SER A 695 -25.50 23.56 30.26
C SER A 695 -26.91 23.33 29.71
N ILE A 696 -27.73 22.54 30.40
CA ILE A 696 -29.14 22.30 30.03
C ILE A 696 -29.95 23.58 30.30
N ILE A 697 -29.69 24.27 31.40
CA ILE A 697 -30.27 25.58 31.69
C ILE A 697 -29.88 26.60 30.61
N MET A 698 -28.60 26.66 30.21
CA MET A 698 -28.18 27.53 29.11
C MET A 698 -28.93 27.22 27.81
N ALA A 699 -29.14 25.95 27.47
CA ALA A 699 -29.92 25.56 26.29
C ALA A 699 -31.41 26.00 26.39
N HIS A 700 -32.00 25.92 27.59
CA HIS A 700 -33.36 26.34 27.89
C HIS A 700 -33.53 27.87 27.76
N GLU A 701 -32.69 28.64 28.45
CA GLU A 701 -32.73 30.11 28.46
C GLU A 701 -32.39 30.72 27.09
N LEU A 702 -31.45 30.11 26.35
CA LEU A 702 -31.23 30.45 24.94
C LEU A 702 -32.45 30.12 24.08
N GLY A 703 -33.23 29.08 24.42
CA GLY A 703 -34.52 28.78 23.81
C GLY A 703 -35.51 29.95 23.91
N HIS A 704 -35.61 30.62 25.05
CA HIS A 704 -36.43 31.85 25.19
C HIS A 704 -35.91 33.00 24.33
N ASN A 705 -34.59 33.19 24.29
CA ASN A 705 -33.93 34.14 23.38
C ASN A 705 -34.10 33.78 21.88
N LEU A 706 -34.50 32.54 21.58
CA LEU A 706 -34.90 32.02 20.26
C LEU A 706 -36.44 31.92 20.12
N GLY A 707 -37.15 32.70 20.94
CA GLY A 707 -38.60 32.92 20.92
C GLY A 707 -39.45 31.74 21.40
N ARG A 708 -38.86 30.76 22.09
CA ARG A 708 -39.61 29.60 22.62
C ARG A 708 -40.29 29.94 23.95
N ARG A 709 -41.47 29.34 24.16
CA ARG A 709 -42.17 29.28 25.45
C ARG A 709 -42.05 27.87 26.03
N HIS A 710 -42.48 27.68 27.27
CA HIS A 710 -42.33 26.40 27.95
C HIS A 710 -43.16 25.27 27.31
N ALA A 711 -42.59 24.07 27.29
CA ALA A 711 -43.31 22.85 26.92
C ALA A 711 -44.24 22.40 28.07
N PRO A 712 -45.35 21.69 27.78
CA PRO A 712 -46.36 21.29 28.78
C PRO A 712 -45.90 20.11 29.66
N CYS A 713 -44.78 20.27 30.40
CA CYS A 713 -44.30 19.26 31.35
C CYS A 713 -43.65 19.90 32.59
N GLY A 714 -43.75 19.22 33.74
CA GLY A 714 -43.04 19.60 34.97
C GLY A 714 -43.65 20.76 35.75
N GLY A 715 -44.84 21.23 35.38
CA GLY A 715 -45.52 22.35 36.04
C GLY A 715 -45.04 23.74 35.60
N ALA A 716 -44.37 23.84 34.45
CA ALA A 716 -43.90 25.11 33.90
C ALA A 716 -45.02 26.15 33.71
N VAL A 717 -44.69 27.43 33.96
CA VAL A 717 -45.61 28.58 33.86
C VAL A 717 -45.48 29.22 32.48
N GLY A 718 -46.54 29.77 31.89
CA GLY A 718 -46.44 30.42 30.57
C GLY A 718 -46.21 29.45 29.40
N VAL A 719 -46.70 28.22 29.54
CA VAL A 719 -46.69 27.15 28.52
C VAL A 719 -47.09 27.66 27.13
N ASP A 720 -46.42 27.16 26.09
CA ASP A 720 -46.80 27.38 24.69
C ASP A 720 -48.16 26.69 24.38
N PRO A 721 -49.24 27.43 24.10
CA PRO A 721 -50.54 26.84 23.77
C PRO A 721 -50.56 26.13 22.40
N PHE A 722 -49.50 26.25 21.60
CA PHE A 722 -49.35 25.59 20.30
C PHE A 722 -48.43 24.37 20.34
N PHE A 723 -47.82 24.03 21.48
CA PHE A 723 -46.96 22.85 21.59
C PHE A 723 -47.78 21.56 21.35
N PRO A 724 -47.46 20.76 20.32
CA PRO A 724 -48.38 19.75 19.81
C PRO A 724 -48.43 18.44 20.63
N TYR A 725 -47.44 18.16 21.48
CA TYR A 725 -47.34 16.86 22.16
C TYR A 725 -47.70 16.91 23.65
N LEU A 726 -48.62 16.03 24.05
CA LEU A 726 -49.08 15.89 25.42
C LEU A 726 -47.92 15.57 26.37
N GLY A 727 -47.85 16.30 27.50
CA GLY A 727 -46.84 16.06 28.51
C GLY A 727 -45.41 16.37 28.06
N GLY A 728 -45.21 17.18 26.99
CA GLY A 728 -43.89 17.62 26.54
C GLY A 728 -43.04 16.55 25.86
N GLN A 729 -43.64 15.55 25.20
CA GLN A 729 -42.92 14.56 24.38
C GLN A 729 -42.19 15.22 23.18
N ILE A 730 -41.23 14.50 22.58
CA ILE A 730 -40.34 15.05 21.54
C ILE A 730 -40.80 14.88 20.08
N GLY A 731 -41.98 14.31 19.84
CA GLY A 731 -42.55 14.12 18.49
C GLY A 731 -41.93 12.95 17.72
N VAL A 732 -40.65 13.06 17.34
CA VAL A 732 -39.87 12.04 16.61
C VAL A 732 -38.64 11.57 17.39
N ALA A 733 -38.08 10.44 16.97
CA ALA A 733 -36.82 9.94 17.50
C ALA A 733 -35.69 10.95 17.22
N GLY A 734 -35.04 11.43 18.28
CA GLY A 734 -33.90 12.33 18.17
C GLY A 734 -32.60 11.61 17.80
N TRP A 735 -31.61 12.33 17.32
CA TRP A 735 -30.23 11.84 17.16
C TRP A 735 -29.26 12.68 18.00
N ASP A 736 -28.62 12.07 19.01
CA ASP A 736 -27.57 12.72 19.80
C ASP A 736 -26.23 12.63 19.07
N VAL A 737 -25.87 13.74 18.43
CA VAL A 737 -24.63 13.92 17.67
C VAL A 737 -23.35 13.69 18.50
N ALA A 738 -23.40 13.82 19.83
CA ALA A 738 -22.23 13.58 20.68
C ALA A 738 -22.06 12.11 21.06
N THR A 739 -23.14 11.37 21.29
CA THR A 739 -23.07 9.94 21.67
C THR A 739 -23.30 8.96 20.53
N SER A 740 -23.69 9.46 19.34
CA SER A 740 -24.09 8.67 18.16
C SER A 740 -25.20 7.66 18.48
N ARG A 741 -26.28 8.13 19.11
CA ARG A 741 -27.42 7.32 19.54
C ARG A 741 -28.75 7.97 19.18
N PHE A 742 -29.74 7.14 18.90
CA PHE A 742 -31.13 7.58 18.80
C PHE A 742 -31.72 7.79 20.21
N VAL A 743 -32.59 8.79 20.33
CA VAL A 743 -33.34 9.13 21.56
C VAL A 743 -34.82 8.80 21.32
N PRO A 744 -35.39 7.76 21.97
CA PRO A 744 -36.78 7.37 21.78
C PRO A 744 -37.80 8.41 22.27
N VAL A 745 -38.95 8.48 21.57
CA VAL A 745 -39.99 9.51 21.77
C VAL A 745 -40.62 9.48 23.17
N ASP A 746 -40.73 8.28 23.73
CA ASP A 746 -41.31 8.01 25.05
C ASP A 746 -40.35 8.28 26.21
N GLN A 747 -39.03 8.20 25.97
CA GLN A 747 -37.98 8.23 26.99
C GLN A 747 -37.45 9.63 27.33
N ALA A 748 -37.75 10.66 26.53
CA ALA A 748 -37.30 12.03 26.77
C ALA A 748 -38.41 13.07 26.63
N ARG A 749 -38.20 14.27 27.21
CA ARG A 749 -39.10 15.42 27.15
C ARG A 749 -38.38 16.66 26.63
N ASP A 750 -39.12 17.57 26.02
CA ASP A 750 -38.59 18.78 25.42
C ASP A 750 -37.90 19.68 26.45
N VAL A 751 -36.74 20.24 26.06
CA VAL A 751 -35.85 21.09 26.86
C VAL A 751 -36.55 22.30 27.45
N MET A 752 -37.61 22.81 26.81
CA MET A 752 -38.42 23.92 27.33
C MET A 752 -39.40 23.50 28.44
N GLY A 753 -39.40 22.24 28.90
CA GLY A 753 -40.17 21.77 30.05
C GLY A 753 -39.28 21.32 31.20
N TYR A 754 -39.83 21.23 32.43
CA TYR A 754 -39.04 20.86 33.62
C TYR A 754 -39.05 19.34 33.89
N CYS A 755 -38.95 18.52 32.84
CA CYS A 755 -39.06 17.06 32.93
C CYS A 755 -37.80 16.36 32.43
N SER A 756 -37.32 15.39 33.21
CA SER A 756 -36.17 14.55 32.88
C SER A 756 -36.60 13.12 32.51
N PRO A 757 -35.90 12.42 31.60
CA PRO A 757 -34.75 12.88 30.81
C PRO A 757 -35.08 13.98 29.79
N VAL A 758 -34.15 14.91 29.59
CA VAL A 758 -34.30 16.05 28.67
C VAL A 758 -33.75 15.70 27.28
N TRP A 759 -34.50 16.08 26.25
CA TRP A 759 -34.07 16.16 24.86
C TRP A 759 -34.79 17.35 24.18
N ILE A 760 -34.81 17.48 22.86
CA ILE A 760 -35.59 18.51 22.15
C ILE A 760 -36.69 17.87 21.28
N SER A 761 -37.84 18.54 21.14
CA SER A 761 -38.84 18.16 20.14
C SER A 761 -38.47 18.65 18.75
N ASP A 762 -38.98 17.99 17.72
CA ASP A 762 -39.02 18.50 16.34
C ASP A 762 -39.72 19.88 16.24
N TYR A 763 -40.77 20.13 17.00
CA TYR A 763 -41.45 21.42 17.09
C TYR A 763 -40.50 22.54 17.54
N THR A 764 -39.81 22.35 18.66
CA THR A 764 -38.84 23.33 19.19
C THR A 764 -37.61 23.44 18.27
N PHE A 765 -37.07 22.31 17.81
CA PHE A 765 -35.90 22.26 16.91
C PHE A 765 -36.20 22.95 15.56
N GLY A 766 -37.34 22.67 14.93
CA GLY A 766 -37.77 23.28 13.67
C GLY A 766 -38.09 24.78 13.78
N ALA A 767 -38.68 25.20 14.91
CA ALA A 767 -38.92 26.63 15.17
C ALA A 767 -37.61 27.41 15.35
N ILE A 768 -36.65 26.87 16.11
CA ILE A 768 -35.32 27.49 16.25
C ILE A 768 -34.55 27.44 14.93
N ARG A 769 -34.65 26.34 14.16
CA ARG A 769 -34.03 26.22 12.82
C ARG A 769 -34.50 27.32 11.88
N SER A 770 -35.79 27.66 11.94
CA SER A 770 -36.36 28.78 11.18
C SER A 770 -35.85 30.13 11.70
N TRP A 771 -35.86 30.35 13.02
CA TRP A 771 -35.33 31.57 13.66
C TRP A 771 -33.86 31.85 13.27
N ARG A 772 -32.99 30.83 13.21
CA ARG A 772 -31.58 30.98 12.81
C ARG A 772 -31.39 31.34 11.34
N ARG A 773 -32.22 30.79 10.44
CA ARG A 773 -32.23 31.14 9.01
C ARG A 773 -32.72 32.58 8.78
N ASP A 774 -33.74 32.98 9.53
CA ASP A 774 -34.46 34.23 9.34
C ASP A 774 -33.92 35.36 10.26
N ASP A 775 -32.66 35.26 10.72
CA ASP A 775 -31.98 36.21 11.63
C ASP A 775 -31.26 37.35 10.87
N PRO A 776 -31.85 38.56 10.78
CA PRO A 776 -31.24 39.67 10.04
C PRO A 776 -30.00 40.23 10.75
N LEU A 777 -29.90 40.10 12.08
CA LEU A 777 -28.78 40.63 12.85
C LEU A 777 -27.51 39.81 12.56
N ALA A 778 -27.66 38.49 12.48
CA ALA A 778 -26.56 37.56 12.21
C ALA A 778 -26.22 37.43 10.71
N ALA A 779 -27.18 37.68 9.81
CA ALA A 779 -26.97 37.54 8.37
C ALA A 779 -26.03 38.60 7.75
N SER A 780 -25.90 39.79 8.35
CA SER A 780 -24.93 40.81 7.90
C SER A 780 -24.49 41.76 9.03
N PRO A 781 -23.71 41.29 10.02
CA PRO A 781 -23.37 42.07 11.21
C PRO A 781 -22.71 43.42 10.89
N ALA A 782 -21.86 43.47 9.85
CA ALA A 782 -21.21 44.72 9.41
C ALA A 782 -22.16 45.73 8.75
N ALA A 783 -23.25 45.29 8.11
CA ALA A 783 -24.28 46.19 7.57
C ALA A 783 -25.26 46.64 8.67
N VAL A 784 -25.51 45.77 9.65
CA VAL A 784 -26.40 46.03 10.80
C VAL A 784 -25.71 46.90 11.86
N ALA A 785 -24.39 46.86 12.00
CA ALA A 785 -23.61 47.55 13.03
C ALA A 785 -23.89 49.07 13.12
N GLY A 786 -24.19 49.71 11.99
CA GLY A 786 -24.42 51.16 11.92
C GLY A 786 -23.15 51.97 12.23
N ARG A 787 -23.32 53.26 12.53
CA ARG A 787 -22.26 54.05 13.17
C ARG A 787 -22.44 53.96 14.68
N ARG A 788 -21.33 53.81 15.43
CA ARG A 788 -21.35 54.08 16.88
C ARG A 788 -21.45 55.59 17.09
N GLU A 789 -22.45 56.03 17.84
CA GLU A 789 -22.75 57.45 18.07
C GLU A 789 -22.98 57.72 19.56
N GLU A 790 -22.92 58.99 19.93
CA GLU A 790 -23.25 59.46 21.27
C GLU A 790 -24.77 59.46 21.45
N GLY A 791 -25.26 58.75 22.46
CA GLY A 791 -26.67 58.64 22.78
C GLY A 791 -26.90 58.46 24.27
N ILE A 792 -28.17 58.44 24.66
CA ILE A 792 -28.57 58.23 26.06
C ILE A 792 -29.15 56.83 26.26
N LEU A 793 -28.54 56.09 27.17
CA LEU A 793 -29.00 54.79 27.63
C LEU A 793 -30.20 54.99 28.56
N VAL A 794 -31.39 54.65 28.07
CA VAL A 794 -32.65 54.74 28.82
C VAL A 794 -33.22 53.33 28.99
N TRP A 795 -33.33 52.88 30.23
CA TRP A 795 -33.52 51.47 30.56
C TRP A 795 -34.29 51.31 31.87
N GLY A 796 -34.83 50.10 32.10
CA GLY A 796 -35.63 49.82 33.27
C GLY A 796 -36.53 48.59 33.16
N ARG A 797 -37.48 48.52 34.10
CA ARG A 797 -38.37 47.39 34.34
C ARG A 797 -39.80 47.90 34.58
N ILE A 798 -40.80 47.11 34.23
CA ILE A 798 -42.21 47.46 34.35
C ILE A 798 -42.94 46.21 34.80
N ASP A 799 -43.68 46.28 35.90
CA ASP A 799 -44.53 45.20 36.40
C ASP A 799 -45.88 45.77 36.91
N SER A 800 -46.73 44.93 37.48
CA SER A 800 -48.03 45.35 38.02
C SER A 800 -47.95 46.20 39.30
N ARG A 801 -46.77 46.27 39.95
CA ARG A 801 -46.47 47.12 41.12
C ARG A 801 -46.06 48.53 40.67
N GLY A 802 -45.41 48.66 39.50
CA GLY A 802 -45.18 49.92 38.80
C GLY A 802 -43.98 49.94 37.86
N PRO A 803 -43.74 51.05 37.15
CA PRO A 803 -42.53 51.24 36.36
C PRO A 803 -41.32 51.65 37.20
N ILE A 804 -40.19 50.96 37.02
CA ILE A 804 -38.86 51.37 37.45
C ILE A 804 -38.13 51.92 36.22
N LEU A 805 -37.86 53.22 36.21
CA LEU A 805 -36.94 53.86 35.29
C LEU A 805 -35.59 54.01 35.98
N GLU A 806 -34.54 53.39 35.45
CA GLU A 806 -33.20 53.44 36.04
C GLU A 806 -32.48 54.74 35.63
N PRO A 807 -31.51 55.23 36.42
CA PRO A 807 -30.70 56.38 36.06
C PRO A 807 -30.00 56.20 34.71
N ALA A 808 -30.09 57.23 33.87
CA ALA A 808 -29.61 57.17 32.50
C ALA A 808 -28.14 57.59 32.34
N PHE A 809 -27.48 57.06 31.32
CA PHE A 809 -26.07 57.34 31.03
C PHE A 809 -25.89 57.82 29.58
N GLN A 810 -25.09 58.86 29.39
CA GLN A 810 -24.65 59.30 28.07
C GLN A 810 -23.44 58.44 27.66
N VAL A 811 -23.60 57.62 26.62
CA VAL A 811 -22.60 56.63 26.19
C VAL A 811 -22.46 56.58 24.68
N THR A 812 -21.24 56.31 24.20
CA THR A 812 -21.01 56.01 22.78
C THR A 812 -21.28 54.53 22.50
N GLY A 813 -22.33 54.24 21.74
CA GLY A 813 -22.82 52.89 21.44
C GLY A 813 -23.61 52.82 20.13
N ARG A 814 -24.42 51.78 19.93
CA ARG A 814 -25.26 51.61 18.74
C ARG A 814 -26.69 52.06 19.03
N VAL A 815 -27.20 53.04 18.29
CA VAL A 815 -28.57 53.54 18.41
C VAL A 815 -29.56 52.38 18.31
N THR A 816 -30.45 52.30 19.29
CA THR A 816 -31.39 51.20 19.51
C THR A 816 -32.68 51.78 20.07
N GLU A 817 -33.52 52.28 19.16
CA GLU A 817 -34.78 52.93 19.50
C GLU A 817 -35.91 51.92 19.83
N PRO A 818 -36.94 52.35 20.59
CA PRO A 818 -38.15 51.56 20.82
C PRO A 818 -38.87 51.18 19.52
N GLU A 819 -38.87 49.89 19.18
CA GLU A 819 -39.55 49.36 17.99
C GLU A 819 -41.07 49.24 18.19
N GLY A 820 -41.83 49.80 17.23
CA GLY A 820 -43.24 49.45 16.99
C GLY A 820 -44.28 50.26 17.76
N HIS A 821 -45.28 49.55 18.29
CA HIS A 821 -46.43 50.13 19.00
C HIS A 821 -46.65 49.36 20.30
N GLY A 822 -46.92 50.08 21.39
CA GLY A 822 -47.22 49.48 22.68
C GLY A 822 -47.84 50.45 23.68
N PRO A 823 -48.17 49.95 24.89
CA PRO A 823 -48.85 50.73 25.92
C PRO A 823 -47.89 51.64 26.68
N HIS A 824 -46.58 51.34 26.69
CA HIS A 824 -45.57 52.14 27.37
C HIS A 824 -45.07 53.26 26.45
N ARG A 825 -44.78 54.45 27.02
CA ARG A 825 -44.22 55.60 26.30
C ARG A 825 -43.07 56.23 27.07
N ILE A 826 -41.91 56.32 26.43
CA ILE A 826 -40.76 57.08 26.93
C ILE A 826 -40.74 58.46 26.24
N THR A 827 -40.51 59.51 27.02
CA THR A 827 -40.44 60.91 26.55
C THR A 827 -39.25 61.61 27.21
N LEU A 828 -38.44 62.30 26.40
CA LEU A 828 -37.29 63.09 26.85
C LEU A 828 -37.65 64.56 26.64
N LEU A 829 -37.50 65.39 27.67
CA LEU A 829 -37.86 66.82 27.64
C LEU A 829 -36.68 67.74 27.92
N ASP A 830 -36.69 68.92 27.30
CA ASP A 830 -35.81 70.03 27.66
C ASP A 830 -36.34 70.86 28.85
N GLY A 831 -35.52 71.80 29.33
CA GLY A 831 -35.85 72.67 30.46
C GLY A 831 -36.98 73.68 30.23
N ALA A 832 -37.58 73.72 29.04
CA ALA A 832 -38.81 74.45 28.73
C ALA A 832 -40.04 73.52 28.58
N GLY A 833 -39.86 72.20 28.74
CA GLY A 833 -40.88 71.18 28.53
C GLY A 833 -41.03 70.73 27.07
N SER A 834 -40.12 71.10 26.18
CA SER A 834 -40.16 70.71 24.76
C SER A 834 -39.72 69.26 24.60
N VAL A 835 -40.43 68.49 23.78
CA VAL A 835 -40.08 67.09 23.49
C VAL A 835 -38.81 67.03 22.63
N LEU A 836 -37.74 66.45 23.19
CA LEU A 836 -36.49 66.13 22.50
C LEU A 836 -36.55 64.75 21.81
N TYR A 837 -37.23 63.79 22.44
CA TYR A 837 -37.51 62.46 21.89
C TYR A 837 -38.82 61.91 22.48
N GLN A 838 -39.57 61.12 21.70
CA GLN A 838 -40.72 60.36 22.22
C GLN A 838 -40.90 59.05 21.44
N GLY A 839 -40.94 57.92 22.16
CA GLY A 839 -41.15 56.59 21.57
C GLY A 839 -42.16 55.75 22.36
N ARG A 840 -42.82 54.80 21.69
CA ARG A 840 -43.74 53.82 22.30
C ARG A 840 -43.18 52.42 22.13
N PHE A 841 -43.36 51.56 23.13
CA PHE A 841 -42.81 50.20 23.11
C PHE A 841 -43.72 49.19 23.83
N PRO A 842 -43.68 47.89 23.44
CA PRO A 842 -44.40 46.82 24.13
C PRO A 842 -43.68 46.32 25.39
N GLY A 843 -42.36 46.55 25.50
CA GLY A 843 -41.50 45.96 26.53
C GLY A 843 -41.17 44.49 26.21
N THR A 844 -40.09 43.99 26.80
CA THR A 844 -39.59 42.62 26.55
C THR A 844 -40.11 41.66 27.62
N PRO A 845 -40.92 40.65 27.30
CA PRO A 845 -41.40 39.67 28.28
C PRO A 845 -40.26 38.84 28.88
N VAL A 846 -40.36 38.58 30.18
CA VAL A 846 -39.38 37.85 30.98
C VAL A 846 -39.91 36.43 31.26
N ALA A 847 -39.10 35.40 31.01
CA ALA A 847 -39.37 34.03 31.43
C ALA A 847 -39.18 33.89 32.94
N HIS A 848 -39.88 32.95 33.57
CA HIS A 848 -39.80 32.68 35.02
C HIS A 848 -40.23 33.83 35.97
N ALA A 849 -40.68 34.98 35.46
CA ALA A 849 -41.25 36.06 36.26
C ALA A 849 -42.47 35.61 37.08
N GLU A 850 -42.52 36.00 38.36
CA GLU A 850 -43.71 35.78 39.22
C GLU A 850 -44.91 36.60 38.74
N ASP A 851 -44.65 37.78 38.16
CA ASP A 851 -45.66 38.66 37.57
C ASP A 851 -45.75 38.44 36.04
N PRO A 852 -46.89 37.98 35.50
CA PRO A 852 -47.06 37.78 34.07
C PRO A 852 -46.99 39.09 33.26
N GLU A 853 -47.10 40.26 33.90
CA GLU A 853 -46.96 41.58 33.29
C GLU A 853 -45.53 42.15 33.36
N GLU A 854 -44.55 41.41 33.89
CA GLU A 854 -43.16 41.86 33.94
C GLU A 854 -42.54 42.03 32.54
N ARG A 855 -42.11 43.26 32.23
CA ARG A 855 -41.43 43.64 30.98
C ARG A 855 -40.17 44.46 31.28
N HIS A 856 -39.06 44.20 30.61
CA HIS A 856 -37.89 45.08 30.65
C HIS A 856 -37.67 45.83 29.34
N PHE A 857 -36.96 46.95 29.41
CA PHE A 857 -36.54 47.74 28.25
C PHE A 857 -35.14 48.29 28.45
N ALA A 858 -34.39 48.44 27.36
CA ALA A 858 -33.14 49.20 27.30
C ALA A 858 -32.97 49.72 25.87
N PHE A 859 -32.74 51.02 25.75
CA PHE A 859 -32.63 51.73 24.48
C PHE A 859 -31.43 52.67 24.53
N LEU A 860 -30.63 52.74 23.46
CA LEU A 860 -29.71 53.85 23.25
C LEU A 860 -30.39 54.85 22.29
N LEU A 861 -30.95 55.91 22.86
CA LEU A 861 -31.70 56.91 22.10
C LEU A 861 -30.74 57.96 21.50
N PRO A 862 -30.97 58.40 20.25
CA PRO A 862 -30.12 59.40 19.61
C PRO A 862 -30.36 60.78 20.23
N LEU A 863 -29.27 61.51 20.49
CA LEU A 863 -29.29 62.92 20.85
C LEU A 863 -28.37 63.66 19.86
N ASP A 864 -28.85 63.77 18.62
CA ASP A 864 -28.13 64.10 17.38
C ASP A 864 -27.48 65.51 17.30
N ALA A 865 -27.38 66.21 18.44
CA ALA A 865 -26.41 67.28 18.67
C ALA A 865 -26.09 67.40 20.17
N PRO A 866 -24.83 67.68 20.58
CA PRO A 866 -24.47 67.91 22.00
C PRO A 866 -25.30 69.00 22.68
N ALA A 867 -25.83 69.97 21.92
CA ALA A 867 -26.76 70.98 22.43
C ALA A 867 -28.10 70.40 22.90
N ARG A 868 -28.61 69.32 22.29
CA ARG A 868 -29.79 68.59 22.79
C ARG A 868 -29.45 67.77 24.04
N ALA A 869 -28.29 67.11 24.05
CA ALA A 869 -27.83 66.34 25.20
C ALA A 869 -27.57 67.20 26.45
N ALA A 870 -27.07 68.43 26.26
CA ALA A 870 -26.93 69.43 27.33
C ALA A 870 -28.28 70.03 27.76
N GLY A 871 -29.22 70.18 26.83
CA GLY A 871 -30.55 70.76 27.07
C GLY A 871 -31.58 69.81 27.68
N LEU A 872 -31.33 68.50 27.67
CA LEU A 872 -32.16 67.48 28.32
C LEU A 872 -32.24 67.70 29.84
N THR A 873 -33.46 67.80 30.39
CA THR A 873 -33.69 67.99 31.82
C THR A 873 -34.62 66.99 32.48
N THR A 874 -35.42 66.25 31.71
CA THR A 874 -36.39 65.29 32.26
C THR A 874 -36.49 64.04 31.40
N LEU A 875 -36.54 62.87 32.06
CA LEU A 875 -36.97 61.60 31.49
C LEU A 875 -38.34 61.25 32.06
N HIS A 876 -39.33 60.99 31.21
CA HIS A 876 -40.69 60.64 31.60
C HIS A 876 -41.11 59.31 30.97
N LEU A 877 -41.48 58.33 31.81
CA LEU A 877 -42.01 57.04 31.41
C LEU A 877 -43.47 56.90 31.85
N GLU A 878 -44.38 56.77 30.88
CA GLU A 878 -45.80 56.45 31.10
C GLU A 878 -46.07 54.97 30.82
N THR A 879 -46.82 54.31 31.70
CA THR A 879 -47.26 52.91 31.58
C THR A 879 -48.69 52.73 32.10
N PRO A 880 -49.37 51.60 31.78
CA PRO A 880 -50.67 51.26 32.39
C PRO A 880 -50.66 51.15 33.92
N TYR A 881 -49.49 50.89 34.52
CA TYR A 881 -49.32 50.66 35.96
C TYR A 881 -48.83 51.91 36.71
N GLY A 882 -48.56 53.01 35.99
CA GLY A 882 -48.13 54.28 36.58
C GLY A 882 -47.19 55.09 35.68
N THR A 883 -46.80 56.25 36.20
CA THR A 883 -45.83 57.17 35.58
C THR A 883 -44.63 57.36 36.51
N VAL A 884 -43.43 57.37 35.96
CA VAL A 884 -42.20 57.71 36.69
C VAL A 884 -41.39 58.75 35.91
N GLU A 885 -40.82 59.71 36.64
CA GLU A 885 -40.02 60.79 36.08
C GLU A 885 -38.70 60.94 36.82
N HIS A 886 -37.60 61.06 36.08
CA HIS A 886 -36.36 61.65 36.59
C HIS A 886 -36.25 63.07 36.09
N HIS A 887 -35.96 64.00 36.99
CA HIS A 887 -35.67 65.41 36.70
C HIS A 887 -34.24 65.71 37.12
N LEU A 888 -33.58 66.61 36.40
CA LEU A 888 -32.28 67.11 36.85
C LEU A 888 -32.41 67.75 38.24
N PRO A 889 -31.56 67.38 39.21
CA PRO A 889 -31.56 68.03 40.50
C PRO A 889 -31.23 69.51 40.32
N LEU A 890 -32.16 70.38 40.75
CA LEU A 890 -31.88 71.80 40.94
C LEU A 890 -30.64 71.91 41.82
N MET A 891 -29.58 72.56 41.31
CA MET A 891 -28.32 72.66 42.05
C MET A 891 -28.56 73.32 43.41
N ALA A 892 -28.49 72.51 44.47
CA ALA A 892 -28.45 73.01 45.83
C ALA A 892 -27.25 73.96 45.99
N ALA A 893 -27.38 74.97 46.84
CA ALA A 893 -26.24 75.78 47.24
C ALA A 893 -25.16 74.85 47.83
N PRO A 894 -23.87 75.08 47.54
CA PRO A 894 -22.80 74.20 48.00
C PRO A 894 -22.83 74.07 49.52
N ALA A 895 -22.78 72.83 50.02
CA ALA A 895 -22.70 72.57 51.44
C ALA A 895 -21.44 73.23 52.05
N GLU A 896 -21.53 73.71 53.29
CA GLU A 896 -20.42 74.39 53.97
C GLU A 896 -19.28 73.45 54.38
N ALA A 897 -19.45 72.13 54.17
CA ALA A 897 -18.44 71.11 54.37
C ALA A 897 -17.99 70.53 53.01
N PRO A 898 -16.68 70.27 52.82
CA PRO A 898 -16.18 69.53 51.66
C PRO A 898 -16.51 68.03 51.82
N GLU A 899 -17.65 67.61 51.27
CA GLU A 899 -17.92 66.20 50.99
C GLU A 899 -16.73 65.58 50.21
N PRO A 900 -16.35 64.33 50.49
CA PRO A 900 -15.28 63.67 49.74
C PRO A 900 -15.71 63.50 48.28
N GLY A 901 -15.05 64.24 47.39
CA GLY A 901 -15.19 64.05 45.94
C GLY A 901 -14.81 62.62 45.52
N PRO A 902 -15.29 62.14 44.35
CA PRO A 902 -15.23 60.74 43.97
C PRO A 902 -13.81 60.16 44.00
N GLN A 903 -13.63 59.00 44.63
CA GLN A 903 -12.32 58.38 44.88
C GLN A 903 -12.25 56.99 44.25
N LEU A 904 -11.10 56.67 43.64
CA LEU A 904 -10.81 55.35 43.08
C LEU A 904 -9.59 54.75 43.76
N VAL A 905 -9.79 53.76 44.63
CA VAL A 905 -8.73 53.02 45.31
C VAL A 905 -8.46 51.72 44.54
N ILE A 906 -7.21 51.31 44.45
CA ILE A 906 -6.79 49.99 43.95
C ILE A 906 -6.15 49.27 45.14
N PRO A 907 -6.94 48.60 46.01
CA PRO A 907 -6.44 48.06 47.27
C PRO A 907 -5.53 46.84 47.08
N ALA A 908 -5.67 46.11 45.98
CA ALA A 908 -4.85 44.97 45.60
C ALA A 908 -4.73 44.87 44.07
N PRO A 909 -3.68 44.21 43.52
CA PRO A 909 -3.60 43.93 42.09
C PRO A 909 -4.83 43.13 41.62
N GLY A 910 -5.53 43.65 40.60
CA GLY A 910 -6.73 43.01 40.06
C GLY A 910 -8.05 43.39 40.74
N GLN A 911 -8.07 44.34 41.69
CA GLN A 911 -9.31 44.86 42.28
C GLN A 911 -9.29 46.39 42.42
N ALA A 912 -10.46 47.01 42.26
CA ALA A 912 -10.68 48.43 42.49
C ALA A 912 -11.95 48.67 43.31
N GLU A 913 -11.91 49.76 44.08
CA GLU A 913 -13.00 50.27 44.92
C GLU A 913 -13.25 51.73 44.52
N PHE A 914 -14.48 52.07 44.16
CA PHE A 914 -14.86 53.42 43.74
C PHE A 914 -16.01 53.93 44.61
N THR A 915 -15.88 55.15 45.13
CA THR A 915 -16.87 55.80 46.01
C THR A 915 -17.29 57.17 45.49
N TRP A 916 -18.55 57.55 45.71
CA TRP A 916 -19.14 58.80 45.27
C TRP A 916 -20.35 59.23 46.12
N ASP A 917 -20.77 60.49 46.01
CA ASP A 917 -21.99 61.00 46.64
C ASP A 917 -23.25 60.54 45.86
N GLU A 918 -23.94 59.55 46.41
CA GLU A 918 -25.18 59.00 45.83
C GLU A 918 -26.36 60.00 45.81
N ASN A 919 -26.36 61.02 46.69
CA ASN A 919 -27.45 62.00 46.77
C ASN A 919 -27.43 62.98 45.61
N ARG A 920 -26.24 63.24 45.05
CA ARG A 920 -26.06 63.96 43.77
C ARG A 920 -26.13 63.06 42.56
N PHE A 921 -25.67 61.82 42.69
CA PHE A 921 -25.51 60.89 41.57
C PHE A 921 -26.03 59.50 41.95
N PRO A 922 -27.32 59.18 41.75
CA PRO A 922 -27.91 57.93 42.23
C PRO A 922 -27.29 56.63 41.66
N MET A 923 -26.44 56.71 40.63
CA MET A 923 -25.80 55.54 40.04
C MET A 923 -24.46 55.83 39.37
N ALA A 924 -23.52 54.87 39.46
CA ALA A 924 -22.26 54.86 38.73
C ALA A 924 -22.22 53.75 37.67
N LEU A 925 -21.56 54.04 36.55
CA LEU A 925 -21.22 53.09 35.48
C LEU A 925 -19.70 53.14 35.27
N ILE A 926 -19.04 51.98 35.44
CA ILE A 926 -17.59 51.85 35.33
C ILE A 926 -17.26 51.05 34.07
N ARG A 927 -16.39 51.58 33.22
CA ARG A 927 -16.04 51.01 31.91
C ARG A 927 -14.53 50.98 31.69
N ASP A 928 -14.03 49.91 31.10
CA ASP A 928 -12.67 49.85 30.54
C ASP A 928 -12.62 50.63 29.20
N ARG A 929 -11.73 51.63 29.10
CA ARG A 929 -11.60 52.53 27.94
C ARG A 929 -11.04 51.83 26.70
N ALA A 930 -10.25 50.77 26.86
CA ALA A 930 -9.51 50.13 25.77
C ALA A 930 -10.39 49.10 25.02
N THR A 931 -11.12 48.29 25.77
CA THR A 931 -12.07 47.29 25.27
C THR A 931 -13.48 47.86 25.05
N GLY A 932 -13.84 48.90 25.80
CA GLY A 932 -15.19 49.45 25.86
C GLY A 932 -16.17 48.61 26.69
N GLN A 933 -15.70 47.58 27.41
CA GLN A 933 -16.52 46.74 28.28
C GLN A 933 -16.92 47.49 29.55
N ILE A 934 -18.18 47.38 29.97
CA ILE A 934 -18.63 47.90 31.28
C ILE A 934 -18.33 46.85 32.35
N LEU A 935 -17.54 47.22 33.35
CA LEU A 935 -17.06 46.38 34.46
C LEU A 935 -18.03 46.39 35.65
N GLY A 936 -18.91 47.39 35.76
CA GLY A 936 -19.94 47.39 36.78
C GLY A 936 -20.96 48.52 36.68
N LEU A 937 -22.10 48.26 37.30
CA LEU A 937 -23.22 49.17 37.52
C LEU A 937 -23.59 49.09 39.01
N ALA A 938 -23.69 50.23 39.69
CA ALA A 938 -24.03 50.25 41.10
C ALA A 938 -24.71 51.56 41.55
N ARG A 939 -25.57 51.42 42.55
CA ARG A 939 -26.21 52.48 43.36
C ARG A 939 -25.56 52.40 44.76
N GLY A 940 -25.98 53.21 45.73
CA GLY A 940 -25.47 53.09 47.12
C GLY A 940 -24.11 53.76 47.43
N GLY A 941 -23.53 54.51 46.50
CA GLY A 941 -22.33 55.33 46.73
C GLY A 941 -20.98 54.59 46.78
N GLU A 942 -20.96 53.26 46.67
CA GLU A 942 -19.74 52.44 46.64
C GLU A 942 -19.87 51.27 45.64
N ILE A 943 -18.79 50.94 44.93
CA ILE A 943 -18.67 49.71 44.13
C ILE A 943 -17.25 49.12 44.23
N ARG A 944 -17.16 47.79 44.38
CA ARG A 944 -15.92 47.02 44.34
C ARG A 944 -15.95 46.03 43.18
N PHE A 945 -15.02 46.18 42.25
CA PHE A 945 -15.02 45.46 40.98
C PHE A 945 -13.63 44.93 40.63
N ASP A 946 -13.58 43.82 39.90
CA ASP A 946 -12.33 43.20 39.46
C ASP A 946 -11.74 43.95 38.24
N LEU A 947 -10.41 43.93 38.13
CA LEU A 947 -9.63 44.53 37.04
C LEU A 947 -8.83 43.46 36.30
N ALA A 948 -8.72 43.59 34.98
CA ALA A 948 -7.82 42.75 34.20
C ALA A 948 -6.34 43.01 34.58
N PRO A 949 -5.45 42.01 34.49
CA PRO A 949 -4.05 42.18 34.86
C PRO A 949 -3.34 43.25 34.02
N GLY A 950 -3.01 44.37 34.66
CA GLY A 950 -2.34 45.52 34.04
C GLY A 950 -3.21 46.75 33.80
N THR A 951 -4.54 46.65 33.93
CA THR A 951 -5.45 47.80 33.88
C THR A 951 -5.17 48.75 35.05
N GLY A 952 -4.86 50.01 34.75
CA GLY A 952 -4.64 51.07 35.73
C GLY A 952 -5.76 52.11 35.75
N ARG A 953 -5.68 53.09 36.66
CA ARG A 953 -6.71 54.14 36.81
C ARG A 953 -7.05 54.89 35.52
N ARG A 954 -6.08 55.11 34.62
CA ARG A 954 -6.26 55.84 33.36
C ARG A 954 -6.98 55.05 32.28
N ASP A 955 -7.05 53.73 32.45
CA ASP A 955 -7.69 52.82 31.52
C ASP A 955 -9.19 52.66 31.84
N LEU A 956 -9.69 53.34 32.88
CA LEU A 956 -11.10 53.37 33.27
C LEU A 956 -11.78 54.69 32.86
N GLN A 957 -13.02 54.58 32.38
CA GLN A 957 -14.00 55.65 32.22
C GLN A 957 -15.06 55.42 33.29
N ILE A 958 -15.30 56.42 34.15
CA ILE A 958 -16.33 56.35 35.19
C ILE A 958 -17.36 57.44 34.89
N LEU A 959 -18.61 57.03 34.76
CA LEU A 959 -19.75 57.90 34.53
C LEU A 959 -20.63 57.91 35.78
N LEU A 960 -20.94 59.10 36.28
CA LEU A 960 -21.88 59.31 37.39
C LEU A 960 -23.20 59.86 36.83
N SER A 961 -24.29 59.10 36.93
CA SER A 961 -25.61 59.55 36.45
C SER A 961 -26.22 60.56 37.42
N ASP A 962 -26.71 61.70 36.92
CA ASP A 962 -27.52 62.68 37.68
C ASP A 962 -29.03 62.35 37.65
N GLY A 963 -29.37 61.11 37.25
CA GLY A 963 -30.74 60.63 37.02
C GLY A 963 -31.22 60.80 35.57
N VAL A 964 -30.74 61.85 34.88
CA VAL A 964 -31.20 62.23 33.53
C VAL A 964 -30.07 62.24 32.50
N ARG A 965 -28.84 62.55 32.91
CA ARG A 965 -27.61 62.58 32.13
C ARG A 965 -26.51 61.90 32.94
N SER A 966 -25.27 61.93 32.46
CA SER A 966 -24.12 61.50 33.26
C SER A 966 -22.91 62.41 33.11
N LEU A 967 -22.17 62.60 34.21
CA LEU A 967 -20.88 63.27 34.25
C LEU A 967 -19.75 62.23 34.17
N GLU A 968 -18.85 62.35 33.20
CA GLU A 968 -17.59 61.61 33.23
C GLU A 968 -16.65 62.22 34.28
N VAL A 969 -16.06 61.37 35.13
CA VAL A 969 -15.11 61.77 36.17
C VAL A 969 -13.78 61.05 35.99
N ASP A 970 -12.69 61.81 35.99
CA ASP A 970 -11.33 61.28 36.15
C ASP A 970 -10.96 61.32 37.64
N PRO A 971 -10.96 60.18 38.36
CA PRO A 971 -10.63 60.15 39.78
C PRO A 971 -9.12 60.34 40.05
N PRO A 972 -8.74 60.99 41.17
CA PRO A 972 -7.36 61.38 41.47
C PRO A 972 -6.44 60.21 41.89
#